data_AF-A0A2T3AYN6-F1
#
_entry.id   AF-A0A2T3AYN6-F1
#
_cell.length_a   1.000
_cell.length_b   1.000
_cell.length_c   1.000
_cell.angle_alpha   90.00
_cell.angle_beta   90.00
_cell.angle_gamma   90.00
#
_symmetry.space_group_name_H-M   'P 1'
#
loop_
_entity.id
_entity.type
_entity.pdbx_description
1 polymer ?
#
loop_
_entity_poly.entity_id
_entity_poly.type
_entity_poly.pdbx_seq_one_letter_code
_entity_poly.pdbx_strand_id
1 'polypeptide(L)'
;MASPSPTVFARKYGPKNGTHRSGFTPLEYLFPRQIPDSEKQSIRDREDFQRRELCGFTTRELAQLDVISDRELKKGNLENCIHPLLARDRWENEPPQPSFTRDYLYPLHNENGLWSSDNPDVWRVLEPCLKLASRFLVSMHALPWFDALIRGERRPIPQERCPPGKSPDGLFSYHTAPSMDPDMTALIRDQIFESLRTRWNLRFCFMSSDEDPRGPEVEDSVGGEYAFTVTNDDEMKYDQESNPVWRIFIFIEYSGLESLMRSDLTSADRLLLEWEVANTVVHEVMHAVAIPLDFNIWKRKEHYFELTPLSEIGYDFEVSVFGGRTFPMTSEPGYLPLAYWLETKYPCYTDVKSKSPHTITLVGPAPFDYQIRYPVPVTFYQDQQQEEFWNIVVRTFGYGFLHYRSLREGCRVDYQVDFDHKRQRFAWKQASSDRVAGCLPFETRSETFRGHVSELERLLQMTPYQRIGRDFGQAFLRSLREEDAFWTSTTFQEVSVKEIIKQITQVPANKEEKAELLASLAALISEAGKYHEAMIVSIIASEEIEGSTYTDRRRNLLIWNRGTRDFVCKLRRLIDEENEYTAALDKDLLALELCRMKLWSPKHGIDNVADFDEFAELETARDTPQMSRQICTRLLADDGSSIFARCCAEIMICALDCSVLEGWVERRDALTKHIETLSRFQILNIPDWTTCIMQWAQLAEQARGLIVQFCQAPVEQTLE
;
A
#
# COMPACT_ATOMS: atom_id res chain seq x y z
N MET A 1 -27.96 20.99 15.98
CA MET A 1 -27.74 19.64 15.42
C MET A 1 -26.27 19.32 15.62
N ALA A 2 -25.93 18.18 16.23
CA ALA A 2 -24.53 17.78 16.36
C ALA A 2 -23.96 17.52 14.96
N SER A 3 -22.78 18.06 14.67
CA SER A 3 -22.07 17.76 13.42
C SER A 3 -21.82 16.25 13.34
N PRO A 4 -22.02 15.60 12.17
CA PRO A 4 -21.81 14.16 12.02
C PRO A 4 -20.38 13.78 12.38
N SER A 5 -20.22 12.64 13.05
CA SER A 5 -18.90 12.12 13.45
C SER A 5 -18.02 11.85 12.22
N PRO A 6 -16.71 12.13 12.29
CA PRO A 6 -15.80 11.82 11.20
C PRO A 6 -15.79 10.33 10.83
N THR A 7 -15.72 10.04 9.53
CA THR A 7 -15.51 8.67 9.02
C THR A 7 -14.17 8.08 9.49
N VAL A 8 -14.00 6.75 9.43
CA VAL A 8 -12.72 6.08 9.77
C VAL A 8 -11.55 6.69 8.99
N PHE A 9 -11.71 6.86 7.67
CA PHE A 9 -10.70 7.51 6.83
C PHE A 9 -10.42 8.96 7.24
N ALA A 10 -11.43 9.73 7.64
CA ALA A 10 -11.23 11.11 8.12
C ALA A 10 -10.50 11.18 9.47
N ARG A 11 -10.70 10.19 10.36
CA ARG A 11 -9.97 10.11 11.64
C ARG A 11 -8.50 9.71 11.47
N LYS A 12 -8.18 8.98 10.40
CA LYS A 12 -6.82 8.54 10.10
C LYS A 12 -6.05 9.56 9.26
N TYR A 13 -6.64 10.05 8.19
CA TYR A 13 -5.97 10.78 7.12
C TYR A 13 -6.50 12.21 6.91
N GLY A 14 -7.16 12.77 7.91
CA GLY A 14 -7.69 14.13 7.87
C GLY A 14 -9.05 14.27 7.15
N PRO A 15 -9.92 15.17 7.64
CA PRO A 15 -11.16 15.54 6.96
C PRO A 15 -10.90 16.51 5.80
N LYS A 16 -11.67 16.40 4.71
CA LYS A 16 -11.72 17.44 3.67
C LYS A 16 -12.42 18.68 4.28
N ASN A 17 -11.84 19.87 4.09
CA ASN A 17 -12.34 21.14 4.62
C ASN A 17 -13.88 21.24 4.57
N GLY A 18 -14.50 21.43 5.74
CA GLY A 18 -15.95 21.59 5.90
C GLY A 18 -16.76 20.28 5.82
N THR A 19 -16.13 19.11 5.83
CA THR A 19 -16.81 17.81 5.72
C THR A 19 -16.38 16.81 6.81
N HIS A 20 -17.21 15.80 7.08
CA HIS A 20 -16.91 14.69 8.00
C HIS A 20 -16.18 13.51 7.31
N ARG A 21 -15.79 13.68 6.04
CA ARG A 21 -15.17 12.63 5.20
C ARG A 21 -13.77 13.06 4.80
N SER A 22 -12.86 12.10 4.59
CA SER A 22 -11.55 12.40 4.02
C SER A 22 -11.66 12.59 2.52
N GLY A 23 -10.89 13.55 1.97
CA GLY A 23 -10.68 13.67 0.53
C GLY A 23 -10.03 12.41 -0.08
N PHE A 24 -9.29 11.66 0.76
CA PHE A 24 -8.61 10.42 0.39
C PHE A 24 -9.46 9.16 0.57
N THR A 25 -10.76 9.29 0.87
CA THR A 25 -11.65 8.11 0.91
C THR A 25 -11.67 7.44 -0.48
N PRO A 26 -11.42 6.11 -0.60
CA PRO A 26 -11.43 5.41 -1.87
C PRO A 26 -12.67 5.71 -2.73
N LEU A 27 -12.44 5.84 -4.04
CA LEU A 27 -13.51 6.05 -5.01
C LEU A 27 -14.18 4.72 -5.33
N GLU A 28 -15.51 4.69 -5.35
CA GLU A 28 -16.25 3.57 -5.92
C GLU A 28 -16.21 3.64 -7.46
N TYR A 29 -16.48 2.52 -8.12
CA TYR A 29 -16.64 2.52 -9.57
C TYR A 29 -17.92 3.28 -9.96
N LEU A 30 -17.75 4.35 -10.72
CA LEU A 30 -18.85 5.15 -11.27
C LEU A 30 -19.64 4.37 -12.32
N PHE A 31 -18.93 3.62 -13.16
CA PHE A 31 -19.56 2.77 -14.16
C PHE A 31 -19.58 1.32 -13.67
N PRO A 32 -20.72 0.62 -13.82
CA PRO A 32 -21.94 1.07 -14.52
C PRO A 32 -23.10 1.48 -13.60
N ARG A 33 -22.83 1.98 -12.39
CA ARG A 33 -23.90 2.43 -11.50
C ARG A 33 -24.57 3.70 -12.04
N GLN A 34 -25.90 3.66 -12.19
CA GLN A 34 -26.69 4.87 -12.44
C GLN A 34 -26.86 5.64 -11.12
N ILE A 35 -25.99 6.61 -10.89
CA ILE A 35 -26.07 7.52 -9.74
C ILE A 35 -26.59 8.91 -10.16
N PRO A 36 -27.21 9.68 -9.24
CA PRO A 36 -27.64 11.05 -9.49
C PRO A 36 -26.47 11.95 -9.94
N ASP A 37 -26.75 12.96 -10.77
CA ASP A 37 -25.70 13.84 -11.32
C ASP A 37 -24.96 14.65 -10.25
N SER A 38 -25.63 15.01 -9.14
CA SER A 38 -25.00 15.64 -7.99
C SER A 38 -23.94 14.75 -7.33
N GLU A 39 -24.19 13.44 -7.26
CA GLU A 39 -23.27 12.45 -6.73
C GLU A 39 -22.10 12.20 -7.70
N LYS A 40 -22.38 12.15 -9.01
CA LYS A 40 -21.33 12.09 -10.05
C LYS A 40 -20.35 13.26 -9.93
N GLN A 41 -20.87 14.48 -9.76
CA GLN A 41 -20.02 15.66 -9.62
C GLN A 41 -19.17 15.58 -8.36
N SER A 42 -19.76 15.20 -7.22
CA SER A 42 -19.00 15.03 -5.97
C SER A 42 -17.89 13.98 -6.08
N ILE A 43 -18.10 12.90 -6.85
CA ILE A 43 -17.07 11.87 -7.07
C ILE A 43 -15.96 12.40 -7.98
N ARG A 44 -16.30 13.13 -9.05
CA ARG A 44 -15.32 13.79 -9.92
C ARG A 44 -14.46 14.80 -9.16
N ASP A 45 -15.08 15.65 -8.35
CA ASP A 45 -14.35 16.64 -7.54
C ASP A 45 -13.38 15.96 -6.54
N ARG A 46 -13.72 14.76 -6.06
CA ARG A 46 -12.85 13.96 -5.19
C ARG A 46 -11.76 13.26 -5.98
N GLU A 47 -12.05 12.77 -7.17
CA GLU A 47 -11.06 12.21 -8.09
C GLU A 47 -10.01 13.26 -8.48
N ASP A 48 -10.44 14.46 -8.87
CA ASP A 48 -9.56 15.58 -9.22
C ASP A 48 -8.70 16.00 -8.01
N PHE A 49 -9.29 16.01 -6.80
CA PHE A 49 -8.54 16.21 -5.57
C PHE A 49 -7.47 15.13 -5.38
N GLN A 50 -7.84 13.85 -5.42
CA GLN A 50 -6.90 12.74 -5.23
C GLN A 50 -5.78 12.76 -6.27
N ARG A 51 -6.10 12.95 -7.55
CA ARG A 51 -5.10 13.00 -8.62
C ARG A 51 -4.14 14.18 -8.45
N ARG A 52 -4.59 15.32 -7.92
CA ARG A 52 -3.70 16.45 -7.65
C ARG A 52 -2.77 16.17 -6.47
N GLU A 53 -3.31 15.68 -5.36
CA GLU A 53 -2.53 15.46 -4.12
C GLU A 53 -1.63 14.19 -4.21
N LEU A 54 -2.01 13.20 -5.02
CA LEU A 54 -1.33 11.90 -5.15
C LEU A 54 -0.62 11.75 -6.51
N CYS A 55 -0.16 12.86 -7.09
CA CYS A 55 0.66 12.87 -8.32
C CYS A 55 0.08 12.03 -9.48
N GLY A 56 -1.22 12.16 -9.73
CA GLY A 56 -1.96 11.52 -10.81
C GLY A 56 -2.64 10.20 -10.44
N PHE A 57 -2.44 9.69 -9.21
CA PHE A 57 -3.12 8.49 -8.72
C PHE A 57 -4.43 8.82 -8.01
N THR A 58 -5.33 7.83 -7.95
CA THR A 58 -6.48 7.86 -7.03
C THR A 58 -6.24 6.89 -5.87
N THR A 59 -6.93 7.08 -4.75
CA THR A 59 -6.85 6.12 -3.64
C THR A 59 -7.34 4.72 -4.06
N ARG A 60 -8.29 4.64 -5.00
CA ARG A 60 -8.73 3.35 -5.58
C ARG A 60 -7.58 2.65 -6.32
N GLU A 61 -6.86 3.38 -7.16
CA GLU A 61 -5.70 2.85 -7.90
C GLU A 61 -4.59 2.39 -6.93
N LEU A 62 -4.32 3.15 -5.85
CA LEU A 62 -3.36 2.75 -4.83
C LEU A 62 -3.79 1.48 -4.07
N ALA A 63 -5.09 1.28 -3.81
CA ALA A 63 -5.61 0.04 -3.24
C ALA A 63 -5.46 -1.15 -4.21
N GLN A 64 -5.74 -0.93 -5.50
CA GLN A 64 -5.49 -1.92 -6.54
C GLN A 64 -4.01 -2.28 -6.70
N LEU A 65 -3.08 -1.41 -6.28
CA LEU A 65 -1.63 -1.68 -6.25
C LEU A 65 -1.14 -2.28 -4.92
N ASP A 66 -2.03 -2.61 -3.97
CA ASP A 66 -1.71 -3.06 -2.59
C ASP A 66 -0.78 -2.07 -1.86
N VAL A 67 -0.91 -0.77 -2.16
CA VAL A 67 -0.19 0.31 -1.48
C VAL A 67 -0.97 0.77 -0.25
N ILE A 68 -2.30 0.77 -0.36
CA ILE A 68 -3.25 0.98 0.72
C ILE A 68 -4.03 -0.31 0.83
N SER A 69 -4.06 -0.95 2.00
CA SER A 69 -4.63 -2.29 2.13
C SER A 69 -5.42 -2.46 3.41
N ASP A 70 -6.58 -3.10 3.29
CA ASP A 70 -7.41 -3.53 4.44
C ASP A 70 -7.18 -5.02 4.76
N ARG A 71 -6.30 -5.71 4.03
CA ARG A 71 -5.98 -7.13 4.32
C ARG A 71 -5.14 -7.23 5.58
N GLU A 72 -5.34 -8.31 6.33
CA GLU A 72 -4.51 -8.58 7.50
C GLU A 72 -3.12 -9.03 7.05
N LEU A 73 -2.10 -8.26 7.42
CA LEU A 73 -0.70 -8.57 7.13
C LEU A 73 -0.11 -9.50 8.19
N LYS A 74 0.93 -10.23 7.81
CA LYS A 74 1.69 -11.06 8.75
C LYS A 74 2.31 -10.17 9.82
N LYS A 75 2.04 -10.48 11.09
CA LYS A 75 2.69 -9.79 12.22
C LYS A 75 4.20 -9.95 12.13
N GLY A 76 4.94 -8.91 12.52
CA GLY A 76 6.39 -9.00 12.61
C GLY A 76 6.82 -10.12 13.58
N ASN A 77 7.77 -10.94 13.15
CA ASN A 77 8.30 -12.07 13.95
C ASN A 77 9.82 -11.97 14.16
N LEU A 78 10.39 -10.76 14.07
CA LEU A 78 11.80 -10.52 14.33
C LEU A 78 12.16 -10.98 15.76
N GLU A 79 13.04 -11.98 15.85
CA GLU A 79 13.48 -12.58 17.12
C GLU A 79 14.81 -12.00 17.62
N ASN A 80 15.45 -11.12 16.85
CA ASN A 80 16.71 -10.53 17.25
C ASN A 80 16.59 -9.65 18.51
N CYS A 81 17.69 -9.58 19.25
CA CYS A 81 17.86 -8.59 20.29
C CYS A 81 17.96 -7.19 19.69
N ILE A 82 17.58 -6.18 20.48
CA ILE A 82 17.90 -4.78 20.20
C ILE A 82 19.42 -4.61 20.29
N HIS A 83 20.01 -3.98 19.28
CA HIS A 83 21.44 -3.71 19.21
C HIS A 83 21.89 -2.88 20.44
N PRO A 84 23.07 -3.14 21.05
CA PRO A 84 23.51 -2.44 22.26
C PRO A 84 23.56 -0.91 22.14
N LEU A 85 23.76 -0.39 20.92
CA LEU A 85 23.70 1.05 20.63
C LEU A 85 22.30 1.65 20.85
N LEU A 86 21.25 0.85 20.64
CA LEU A 86 19.84 1.24 20.74
C LEU A 86 19.19 0.73 22.05
N ALA A 87 19.97 0.18 22.97
CA ALA A 87 19.46 -0.44 24.20
C ALA A 87 18.69 0.56 25.06
N ARG A 88 17.76 0.05 25.89
CA ARG A 88 16.85 0.88 26.70
C ARG A 88 17.54 1.93 27.55
N ASP A 89 18.69 1.59 28.14
CA ASP A 89 19.53 2.49 28.96
C ASP A 89 20.16 3.66 28.17
N ARG A 90 20.07 3.64 26.83
CA ARG A 90 20.53 4.72 25.94
C ARG A 90 19.44 5.74 25.64
N TRP A 91 18.19 5.43 25.96
CA TRP A 91 17.06 6.31 25.72
C TRP A 91 16.77 7.20 26.91
N GLU A 92 16.30 8.40 26.63
CA GLU A 92 15.94 9.44 27.59
C GLU A 92 14.95 8.92 28.64
N ASN A 93 15.33 9.08 29.91
CA ASN A 93 14.48 8.86 31.08
C ASN A 93 14.50 10.05 32.06
N GLU A 94 15.35 11.03 31.80
CA GLU A 94 15.49 12.31 32.49
C GLU A 94 15.82 13.39 31.46
N PRO A 95 15.51 14.67 31.72
CA PRO A 95 15.84 15.76 30.81
C PRO A 95 17.35 15.78 30.48
N PRO A 96 17.76 16.20 29.28
CA PRO A 96 19.11 16.00 28.78
C PRO A 96 20.16 16.98 29.36
N GLN A 97 19.87 17.58 30.51
CA GLN A 97 20.80 18.41 31.28
C GLN A 97 22.03 17.59 31.75
N PRO A 98 23.20 18.24 31.94
CA PRO A 98 23.49 19.65 31.68
C PRO A 98 23.88 19.95 30.22
N SER A 99 23.87 18.95 29.33
CA SER A 99 24.31 19.12 27.94
C SER A 99 23.44 20.07 27.13
N PHE A 100 22.18 20.23 27.53
CA PHE A 100 21.20 21.13 26.96
C PHE A 100 20.37 21.78 28.08
N THR A 101 19.66 22.87 27.79
CA THR A 101 18.95 23.62 28.83
C THR A 101 17.55 23.09 29.12
N ARG A 102 16.94 22.33 28.20
CA ARG A 102 15.62 21.69 28.39
C ARG A 102 15.58 20.87 29.69
N ASP A 103 14.67 21.23 30.60
CA ASP A 103 14.58 20.70 31.96
C ASP A 103 13.32 19.86 32.23
N TYR A 104 12.59 19.48 31.18
CA TYR A 104 11.38 18.65 31.25
C TYR A 104 11.38 17.52 30.22
N LEU A 105 10.51 16.52 30.44
CA LEU A 105 10.13 15.50 29.46
C LEU A 105 8.75 15.81 28.88
N TYR A 106 8.48 15.33 27.68
CA TYR A 106 7.19 15.55 27.02
C TYR A 106 6.08 14.70 27.64
N PRO A 107 4.86 15.23 27.84
CA PRO A 107 3.72 14.41 28.24
C PRO A 107 3.21 13.55 27.08
N LEU A 108 2.67 12.37 27.41
CA LEU A 108 1.91 11.57 26.44
C LEU A 108 0.53 12.19 26.21
N HIS A 109 0.02 12.13 24.97
CA HIS A 109 -1.31 12.66 24.64
C HIS A 109 -2.46 11.98 25.43
N ASN A 110 -2.27 10.72 25.81
CA ASN A 110 -3.24 9.98 26.61
C ASN A 110 -3.15 10.25 28.13
N GLU A 111 -2.29 11.20 28.55
CA GLU A 111 -2.02 11.58 29.93
C GLU A 111 -1.45 10.45 30.82
N ASN A 112 -1.07 9.30 30.26
CA ASN A 112 -0.52 8.15 31.00
C ASN A 112 1.01 8.30 31.22
N GLY A 113 1.45 9.47 31.67
CA GLY A 113 2.84 9.76 32.00
C GLY A 113 3.59 10.54 30.93
N LEU A 114 4.90 10.32 30.88
CA LEU A 114 5.84 11.10 30.07
C LEU A 114 6.48 10.21 28.99
N TRP A 115 6.94 10.85 27.91
CA TRP A 115 7.87 10.30 26.94
C TRP A 115 9.21 10.02 27.62
N SER A 116 9.34 8.79 28.08
CA SER A 116 10.48 8.26 28.80
C SER A 116 10.64 6.80 28.46
N SER A 117 11.88 6.34 28.33
CA SER A 117 12.19 4.93 28.13
C SER A 117 11.75 4.05 29.30
N ASP A 118 11.57 4.61 30.50
CA ASP A 118 11.05 3.89 31.67
C ASP A 118 9.52 3.68 31.60
N ASN A 119 8.82 4.45 30.77
CA ASN A 119 7.39 4.28 30.56
C ASN A 119 7.12 3.00 29.72
N PRO A 120 6.36 2.01 30.23
CA PRO A 120 6.09 0.77 29.50
C PRO A 120 5.30 0.98 28.21
N ASP A 121 4.46 2.02 28.12
CA ASP A 121 3.69 2.30 26.90
C ASP A 121 4.59 2.81 25.77
N VAL A 122 5.56 3.66 26.11
CA VAL A 122 6.58 4.16 25.19
C VAL A 122 7.49 3.01 24.72
N TRP A 123 7.99 2.19 25.67
CA TRP A 123 8.88 1.08 25.31
C TRP A 123 8.18 0.02 24.43
N ARG A 124 6.89 -0.23 24.68
CA ARG A 124 6.08 -1.18 23.91
C ARG A 124 5.98 -0.82 22.43
N VAL A 125 5.90 0.46 22.08
CA VAL A 125 5.87 0.90 20.67
C VAL A 125 7.27 1.06 20.08
N LEU A 126 8.29 1.35 20.90
CA LEU A 126 9.67 1.44 20.44
C LEU A 126 10.29 0.08 20.11
N GLU A 127 10.06 -0.95 20.93
CA GLU A 127 10.76 -2.23 20.82
C GLU A 127 10.71 -2.86 19.40
N PRO A 128 9.54 -2.93 18.71
CA PRO A 128 9.48 -3.44 17.34
C PRO A 128 10.34 -2.62 16.36
N CYS A 129 10.25 -1.28 16.43
CA CYS A 129 11.02 -0.36 15.59
C CYS A 129 12.53 -0.56 15.81
N LEU A 130 12.96 -0.70 17.07
CA LEU A 130 14.37 -0.88 17.42
C LEU A 130 14.91 -2.26 17.02
N LYS A 131 14.09 -3.31 17.08
CA LYS A 131 14.48 -4.62 16.54
C LYS A 131 14.71 -4.57 15.04
N LEU A 132 13.84 -3.88 14.30
CA LEU A 132 14.01 -3.68 12.87
C LEU A 132 15.23 -2.81 12.56
N ALA A 133 15.40 -1.67 13.24
CA ALA A 133 16.58 -0.83 13.11
C ALA A 133 17.88 -1.63 13.36
N SER A 134 17.87 -2.51 14.36
CA SER A 134 19.01 -3.39 14.67
C SER A 134 19.36 -4.32 13.51
N ARG A 135 18.38 -4.78 12.72
CA ARG A 135 18.64 -5.60 11.52
C ARG A 135 19.39 -4.81 10.45
N PHE A 136 19.01 -3.55 10.22
CA PHE A 136 19.73 -2.66 9.32
C PHE A 136 21.16 -2.41 9.81
N LEU A 137 21.34 -2.07 11.09
CA LEU A 137 22.66 -1.82 11.70
C LEU A 137 23.60 -3.03 11.62
N VAL A 138 23.08 -4.24 11.85
CA VAL A 138 23.91 -5.45 11.81
C VAL A 138 24.20 -5.88 10.37
N SER A 139 23.37 -5.51 9.40
CA SER A 139 23.52 -5.98 8.02
C SER A 139 24.29 -4.98 7.12
N MET A 140 24.37 -3.69 7.47
CA MET A 140 24.96 -2.63 6.62
C MET A 140 26.43 -2.84 6.23
N HIS A 141 27.16 -3.71 6.92
CA HIS A 141 28.53 -4.09 6.55
C HIS A 141 28.63 -4.72 5.15
N ALA A 142 27.51 -5.19 4.60
CA ALA A 142 27.40 -5.69 3.23
C ALA A 142 27.18 -4.57 2.18
N LEU A 143 27.07 -3.30 2.57
CA LEU A 143 26.88 -2.18 1.66
C LEU A 143 28.24 -1.55 1.28
N PRO A 144 28.58 -1.48 -0.02
CA PRO A 144 29.76 -0.75 -0.49
C PRO A 144 29.80 0.70 -0.04
N TRP A 145 28.63 1.34 0.05
CA TRP A 145 28.49 2.69 0.58
C TRP A 145 28.97 2.81 2.03
N PHE A 146 28.62 1.85 2.90
CA PHE A 146 28.98 1.93 4.30
C PHE A 146 30.49 1.67 4.51
N ASP A 147 31.09 0.75 3.74
CA ASP A 147 32.55 0.60 3.70
C ASP A 147 33.24 1.91 3.27
N ALA A 148 32.71 2.58 2.24
CA ALA A 148 33.22 3.88 1.79
C ALA A 148 33.10 4.94 2.90
N LEU A 149 31.99 4.96 3.64
CA LEU A 149 31.80 5.87 4.76
C LEU A 149 32.85 5.65 5.85
N ILE A 150 33.18 4.42 6.23
CA ILE A 150 34.09 4.20 7.37
C ILE A 150 35.57 4.12 6.99
N ARG A 151 35.89 3.76 5.74
CA ARG A 151 37.27 3.47 5.26
C ARG A 151 37.62 4.10 3.91
N GLY A 152 36.63 4.58 3.16
CA GLY A 152 36.82 5.08 1.80
C GLY A 152 37.76 6.27 1.73
N GLU A 153 38.43 6.41 0.59
CA GLU A 153 39.34 7.53 0.33
C GLU A 153 38.60 8.87 0.45
N ARG A 154 39.17 9.81 1.21
CA ARG A 154 38.66 11.18 1.33
C ARG A 154 39.33 12.09 0.32
N ARG A 155 38.54 12.70 -0.57
CA ARG A 155 39.03 13.62 -1.60
C ARG A 155 38.46 15.01 -1.39
N PRO A 156 39.28 16.08 -1.44
CA PRO A 156 38.76 17.44 -1.36
C PRO A 156 37.83 17.71 -2.53
N ILE A 157 36.77 18.50 -2.31
CA ILE A 157 35.86 18.88 -3.38
C ILE A 157 36.58 19.84 -4.35
N PRO A 158 36.59 19.57 -5.66
CA PRO A 158 37.18 20.48 -6.64
C PRO A 158 36.42 21.80 -6.77
N GLN A 159 37.13 22.90 -7.05
CA GLN A 159 36.55 24.24 -7.18
C GLN A 159 35.51 24.31 -8.31
N GLU A 160 35.69 23.55 -9.39
CA GLU A 160 34.77 23.47 -10.53
C GLU A 160 33.41 22.85 -10.19
N ARG A 161 33.31 22.08 -9.09
CA ARG A 161 32.04 21.55 -8.59
C ARG A 161 31.28 22.57 -7.75
N CYS A 162 31.91 23.66 -7.32
CA CYS A 162 31.32 24.65 -6.43
C CYS A 162 30.53 25.71 -7.22
N PRO A 163 29.42 26.23 -6.67
CA PRO A 163 28.75 27.40 -7.24
C PRO A 163 29.70 28.62 -7.32
N PRO A 164 29.44 29.57 -8.23
CA PRO A 164 30.22 30.79 -8.33
C PRO A 164 30.33 31.53 -6.99
N GLY A 165 31.55 31.88 -6.58
CA GLY A 165 31.81 32.62 -5.34
C GLY A 165 31.78 31.78 -4.05
N LYS A 166 31.65 30.45 -4.15
CA LYS A 166 31.76 29.53 -3.00
C LYS A 166 33.12 28.84 -2.98
N SER A 167 33.66 28.66 -1.78
CA SER A 167 34.94 27.98 -1.54
C SER A 167 34.72 26.50 -1.20
N PRO A 168 35.53 25.57 -1.73
CA PRO A 168 35.54 24.17 -1.33
C PRO A 168 36.26 23.91 -0.01
N ASP A 169 36.80 24.94 0.66
CA ASP A 169 37.61 24.77 1.86
C ASP A 169 36.90 23.96 2.95
N GLY A 170 37.56 22.90 3.41
CA GLY A 170 37.03 21.93 4.38
C GLY A 170 35.92 21.02 3.87
N LEU A 171 35.64 20.97 2.55
CA LEU A 171 34.67 20.04 1.96
C LEU A 171 35.38 18.83 1.36
N PHE A 172 34.90 17.63 1.72
CA PHE A 172 35.45 16.36 1.22
C PHE A 172 34.35 15.43 0.74
N SER A 173 34.70 14.55 -0.20
CA SER A 173 33.89 13.40 -0.59
C SER A 173 34.55 12.09 -0.18
N TYR A 174 33.75 11.05 0.08
CA TYR A 174 34.21 9.68 0.30
C TYR A 174 33.79 8.77 -0.85
N HIS A 175 34.64 7.79 -1.19
CA HIS A 175 34.52 7.00 -2.43
C HIS A 175 34.55 5.51 -2.14
N THR A 176 33.75 4.75 -2.89
CA THR A 176 33.76 3.29 -2.84
C THR A 176 35.10 2.74 -3.32
N ALA A 177 35.57 1.66 -2.67
CA ALA A 177 36.73 0.92 -3.14
C ALA A 177 36.32 -0.04 -4.28
N PRO A 178 37.22 -0.36 -5.23
CA PRO A 178 36.94 -1.35 -6.28
C PRO A 178 36.55 -2.74 -5.75
N SER A 179 37.01 -3.07 -4.55
CA SER A 179 36.67 -4.30 -3.83
C SER A 179 36.45 -3.99 -2.36
N MET A 180 35.34 -4.49 -1.81
CA MET A 180 35.00 -4.41 -0.39
C MET A 180 35.27 -5.76 0.28
N ASP A 181 35.69 -5.72 1.55
CA ASP A 181 35.78 -6.88 2.44
C ASP A 181 34.70 -6.75 3.53
N PRO A 182 33.55 -7.44 3.41
CA PRO A 182 32.44 -7.33 4.34
C PRO A 182 32.81 -7.69 5.79
N ASP A 183 33.72 -8.63 6.00
CA ASP A 183 34.12 -9.08 7.34
C ASP A 183 34.96 -7.99 8.04
N MET A 184 35.87 -7.36 7.30
CA MET A 184 36.61 -6.21 7.80
C MET A 184 35.71 -4.99 8.03
N THR A 185 34.72 -4.76 7.16
CA THR A 185 33.72 -3.71 7.36
C THR A 185 32.91 -3.95 8.64
N ALA A 186 32.51 -5.20 8.90
CA ALA A 186 31.80 -5.57 10.13
C ALA A 186 32.66 -5.34 11.38
N LEU A 187 33.94 -5.70 11.36
CA LEU A 187 34.86 -5.49 12.48
C LEU A 187 35.02 -4.00 12.82
N ILE A 188 35.18 -3.14 11.80
CA ILE A 188 35.35 -1.69 12.01
C ILE A 188 34.04 -1.04 12.43
N ARG A 189 32.90 -1.48 11.88
CA ARG A 189 31.57 -1.08 12.35
C ARG A 189 31.44 -1.31 13.85
N ASP A 190 31.77 -2.52 14.33
CA ASP A 190 31.61 -2.88 15.73
C ASP A 190 32.52 -2.02 16.64
N GLN A 191 33.73 -1.69 16.18
CA GLN A 191 34.62 -0.76 16.88
C GLN A 191 34.05 0.66 16.95
N ILE A 192 33.48 1.16 15.84
CA ILE A 192 32.84 2.48 15.81
C ILE A 192 31.63 2.49 16.73
N PHE A 193 30.76 1.49 16.65
CA PHE A 193 29.56 1.39 17.49
C PHE A 193 29.90 1.30 18.97
N GLU A 194 30.94 0.54 19.32
CA GLU A 194 31.42 0.48 20.70
C GLU A 194 32.00 1.82 21.17
N SER A 195 32.70 2.54 20.29
CA SER A 195 33.18 3.91 20.55
C SER A 195 32.01 4.89 20.73
N LEU A 196 30.98 4.82 19.88
CA LEU A 196 29.77 5.64 20.01
C LEU A 196 29.08 5.38 21.36
N ARG A 197 29.01 4.11 21.77
CA ARG A 197 28.38 3.70 23.04
C ARG A 197 29.18 4.13 24.27
N THR A 198 30.50 3.97 24.25
CA THR A 198 31.35 4.11 25.45
C THR A 198 32.08 5.43 25.55
N ARG A 199 32.65 5.93 24.45
CA ARG A 199 33.45 7.16 24.41
C ARG A 199 32.58 8.38 24.16
N TRP A 200 31.69 8.29 23.18
CA TRP A 200 30.78 9.38 22.81
C TRP A 200 29.46 9.34 23.56
N ASN A 201 29.24 8.30 24.38
CA ASN A 201 28.03 8.10 25.17
C ASN A 201 26.76 8.49 24.38
N LEU A 202 26.58 7.89 23.18
CA LEU A 202 25.44 8.19 22.31
C LEU A 202 24.13 7.95 23.08
N ARG A 203 23.25 8.96 23.07
CA ARG A 203 21.92 8.92 23.70
C ARG A 203 20.84 9.22 22.67
N PHE A 204 19.67 8.62 22.88
CA PHE A 204 18.45 8.88 22.12
C PHE A 204 17.49 9.66 23.01
N CYS A 205 16.91 10.72 22.46
CA CYS A 205 15.98 11.61 23.15
C CYS A 205 14.73 11.83 22.30
N PHE A 206 13.65 12.26 22.94
CA PHE A 206 12.43 12.63 22.25
C PHE A 206 12.43 14.14 21.95
N MET A 207 11.73 14.53 20.89
CA MET A 207 11.49 15.95 20.57
C MET A 207 10.06 16.17 20.08
N SER A 208 9.59 17.40 20.26
CA SER A 208 8.37 17.92 19.62
C SER A 208 8.74 18.70 18.37
N SER A 209 7.88 18.68 17.35
CA SER A 209 8.02 19.54 16.18
C SER A 209 7.81 21.03 16.47
N ASP A 210 7.27 21.37 17.64
CA ASP A 210 6.86 22.73 17.99
C ASP A 210 7.97 23.54 18.70
N GLU A 211 9.08 22.90 19.05
CA GLU A 211 10.20 23.52 19.76
C GLU A 211 11.55 22.85 19.44
N ASP A 212 12.65 23.54 19.72
CA ASP A 212 13.98 22.92 19.65
C ASP A 212 14.24 22.09 20.92
N PRO A 213 14.56 20.79 20.81
CA PRO A 213 14.72 19.93 21.98
C PRO A 213 15.99 20.22 22.80
N ARG A 214 16.87 21.10 22.31
CA ARG A 214 18.05 21.59 23.03
C ARG A 214 17.71 22.72 24.02
N GLY A 215 16.60 23.43 23.82
CA GLY A 215 16.18 24.50 24.72
C GLY A 215 15.43 25.65 24.06
N PRO A 216 14.66 26.43 24.83
CA PRO A 216 13.83 27.53 24.32
C PRO A 216 14.63 28.71 23.76
N GLU A 217 15.90 28.85 24.14
CA GLU A 217 16.80 29.92 23.66
C GLU A 217 17.40 29.65 22.28
N VAL A 218 17.24 28.45 21.73
CA VAL A 218 17.76 28.10 20.42
C VAL A 218 16.80 28.60 19.35
N GLU A 219 17.16 29.72 18.71
CA GLU A 219 16.33 30.39 17.68
C GLU A 219 16.29 29.66 16.32
N ASP A 220 17.08 28.60 16.15
CA ASP A 220 17.04 27.75 14.97
C ASP A 220 15.76 26.90 15.00
N SER A 221 14.68 27.41 14.40
CA SER A 221 13.44 26.65 14.28
C SER A 221 13.69 25.30 13.60
N VAL A 222 13.57 24.20 14.33
CA VAL A 222 13.61 22.80 13.83
C VAL A 222 12.33 22.45 13.03
N GLY A 223 11.62 23.45 12.50
CA GLY A 223 10.27 23.32 11.99
C GLY A 223 10.14 22.26 10.90
N GLY A 224 9.59 21.10 11.26
CA GLY A 224 9.24 20.01 10.35
C GLY A 224 10.31 18.93 10.13
N GLU A 225 11.33 18.81 10.98
CA GLU A 225 12.25 17.66 10.96
C GLU A 225 11.69 16.48 11.77
N TYR A 226 11.87 15.25 11.28
CA TYR A 226 11.44 14.02 11.98
C TYR A 226 12.46 13.53 13.00
N ALA A 227 13.72 13.94 12.84
CA ALA A 227 14.81 13.67 13.75
C ALA A 227 16.02 14.54 13.40
N PHE A 228 16.97 14.66 14.31
CA PHE A 228 18.29 15.19 14.00
C PHE A 228 19.37 14.73 15.00
N THR A 229 20.63 14.77 14.57
CA THR A 229 21.81 14.38 15.35
C THR A 229 22.70 15.56 15.71
N VAL A 230 23.00 15.74 17.00
CA VAL A 230 23.87 16.81 17.52
C VAL A 230 24.88 16.32 18.55
N THR A 231 25.83 17.18 18.87
CA THR A 231 26.79 17.01 19.96
C THR A 231 26.53 18.04 21.06
N ASN A 232 27.07 17.83 22.26
CA ASN A 232 27.07 18.83 23.34
C ASN A 232 28.16 19.91 23.16
N ASP A 233 28.29 20.47 21.96
CA ASP A 233 29.41 21.36 21.63
C ASP A 233 29.38 22.67 22.43
N ASP A 234 28.20 23.19 22.77
CA ASP A 234 28.08 24.39 23.61
C ASP A 234 28.49 24.13 25.07
N GLU A 235 28.11 22.98 25.65
CA GLU A 235 28.63 22.54 26.96
C GLU A 235 30.17 22.47 26.91
N MET A 236 30.72 21.83 25.86
CA MET A 236 32.17 21.70 25.67
C MET A 236 32.89 23.06 25.49
N LYS A 237 32.24 24.08 24.93
CA LYS A 237 32.84 25.42 24.73
C LYS A 237 32.80 26.26 26.00
N TYR A 238 31.66 26.29 26.68
CA TYR A 238 31.33 27.32 27.65
C TYR A 238 31.34 26.84 29.11
N ASP A 239 31.11 25.55 29.36
CA ASP A 239 31.16 24.98 30.71
C ASP A 239 32.50 24.28 30.99
N GLN A 240 33.60 25.03 30.91
CA GLN A 240 34.94 24.44 31.11
C GLN A 240 35.21 24.05 32.56
N GLU A 241 34.44 24.59 33.52
CA GLU A 241 34.61 24.33 34.95
C GLU A 241 34.16 22.91 35.35
N SER A 242 33.19 22.34 34.64
CA SER A 242 32.70 20.97 34.87
C SER A 242 33.57 19.88 34.22
N ASN A 243 34.56 20.25 33.42
CA ASN A 243 35.40 19.36 32.61
C ASN A 243 34.54 18.37 31.79
N PRO A 244 33.69 18.88 30.88
CA PRO A 244 32.71 18.09 30.16
C PRO A 244 33.38 17.11 29.20
N VAL A 245 32.67 16.04 28.89
CA VAL A 245 33.08 15.03 27.91
C VAL A 245 32.16 15.10 26.71
N TRP A 246 32.72 14.87 25.52
CA TRP A 246 31.94 14.84 24.29
C TRP A 246 30.84 13.78 24.34
N ARG A 247 29.63 14.20 23.99
CA ARG A 247 28.43 13.38 23.89
C ARG A 247 27.74 13.60 22.55
N ILE A 248 27.09 12.55 22.04
CA ILE A 248 26.22 12.62 20.85
C ILE A 248 24.79 12.34 21.28
N PHE A 249 23.85 13.12 20.74
CA PHE A 249 22.43 12.97 20.98
C PHE A 249 21.70 12.86 19.64
N ILE A 250 20.78 11.89 19.55
CA ILE A 250 19.82 11.76 18.46
C ILE A 250 18.45 12.08 19.04
N PHE A 251 17.83 13.14 18.51
CA PHE A 251 16.46 13.51 18.87
C PHE A 251 15.50 12.94 17.84
N ILE A 252 14.47 12.22 18.30
CA ILE A 252 13.43 11.61 17.46
C ILE A 252 12.08 12.26 17.77
N GLU A 253 11.37 12.67 16.73
CA GLU A 253 10.03 13.25 16.82
C GLU A 253 9.05 12.20 17.39
N TYR A 254 8.34 12.54 18.47
CA TYR A 254 7.53 11.57 19.18
C TYR A 254 6.13 11.33 18.57
N SER A 255 5.57 12.23 17.75
CA SER A 255 4.23 12.06 17.16
C SER A 255 4.14 10.84 16.23
N GLY A 256 5.24 10.50 15.54
CA GLY A 256 5.34 9.24 14.77
C GLY A 256 5.19 8.01 15.67
N LEU A 257 5.82 8.00 16.84
CA LEU A 257 5.67 6.95 17.85
C LEU A 257 4.29 7.00 18.53
N GLU A 258 3.73 8.18 18.75
CA GLU A 258 2.42 8.35 19.34
C GLU A 258 1.33 7.76 18.44
N SER A 259 1.50 7.88 17.13
CA SER A 259 0.62 7.26 16.14
C SER A 259 0.51 5.74 16.33
N LEU A 260 1.59 5.06 16.72
CA LEU A 260 1.60 3.61 17.00
C LEU A 260 0.78 3.20 18.24
N MET A 261 0.47 4.16 19.12
CA MET A 261 -0.36 3.96 20.31
C MET A 261 -1.87 3.98 20.01
N ARG A 262 -2.27 4.37 18.79
CA ARG A 262 -3.68 4.38 18.38
C ARG A 262 -4.28 2.98 18.35
N SER A 263 -5.54 2.88 18.73
CA SER A 263 -6.30 1.62 18.73
C SER A 263 -6.97 1.30 17.39
N ASP A 264 -7.02 2.24 16.45
CA ASP A 264 -7.71 2.10 15.17
C ASP A 264 -6.79 1.75 14.00
N LEU A 265 -5.50 1.47 14.24
CA LEU A 265 -4.53 1.07 13.23
C LEU A 265 -4.89 -0.29 12.62
N THR A 266 -4.80 -0.40 11.30
CA THR A 266 -4.73 -1.71 10.63
C THR A 266 -3.34 -2.33 10.84
N SER A 267 -3.18 -3.61 10.49
CA SER A 267 -1.86 -4.24 10.43
C SER A 267 -0.95 -3.54 9.40
N ALA A 268 -1.48 -3.07 8.28
CA ALA A 268 -0.75 -2.26 7.31
C ALA A 268 -0.23 -0.94 7.89
N ASP A 269 -1.10 -0.17 8.57
CA ASP A 269 -0.71 1.09 9.21
C ASP A 269 0.42 0.88 10.22
N ARG A 270 0.29 -0.17 11.05
CA ARG A 270 1.27 -0.49 12.10
C ARG A 270 2.63 -0.85 11.52
N LEU A 271 2.70 -1.77 10.56
CA LEU A 271 3.98 -2.20 10.00
C LEU A 271 4.69 -1.05 9.25
N LEU A 272 3.92 -0.19 8.57
CA LEU A 272 4.45 1.00 7.90
C LEU A 272 5.06 1.99 8.89
N LEU A 273 4.35 2.33 9.97
CA LEU A 273 4.84 3.26 11.00
C LEU A 273 6.05 2.70 11.76
N GLU A 274 6.05 1.40 12.07
CA GLU A 274 7.20 0.73 12.71
C GLU A 274 8.45 0.78 11.82
N TRP A 275 8.27 0.59 10.50
CA TRP A 275 9.33 0.70 9.52
C TRP A 275 9.83 2.15 9.37
N GLU A 276 8.94 3.14 9.34
CA GLU A 276 9.32 4.55 9.24
C GLU A 276 10.23 4.97 10.40
N VAL A 277 9.81 4.67 11.64
CA VAL A 277 10.61 4.99 12.84
C VAL A 277 11.95 4.26 12.80
N ALA A 278 11.97 2.99 12.40
CA ALA A 278 13.21 2.23 12.27
C ALA A 278 14.15 2.87 11.23
N ASN A 279 13.62 3.31 10.09
CA ASN A 279 14.39 3.99 9.05
C ASN A 279 14.99 5.31 9.57
N THR A 280 14.19 6.15 10.23
CA THR A 280 14.64 7.41 10.82
C THR A 280 15.73 7.20 11.88
N VAL A 281 15.58 6.20 12.74
CA VAL A 281 16.61 5.86 13.74
C VAL A 281 17.93 5.49 13.06
N VAL A 282 17.89 4.67 12.01
CA VAL A 282 19.12 4.24 11.33
C VAL A 282 19.74 5.40 10.54
N HIS A 283 18.92 6.23 9.90
CA HIS A 283 19.33 7.45 9.22
C HIS A 283 20.19 8.32 10.15
N GLU A 284 19.69 8.65 11.33
CA GLU A 284 20.41 9.47 12.31
C GLU A 284 21.65 8.77 12.89
N VAL A 285 21.62 7.45 13.05
CA VAL A 285 22.82 6.70 13.46
C VAL A 285 23.94 6.86 12.42
N MET A 286 23.65 7.05 11.13
CA MET A 286 24.70 7.29 10.13
C MET A 286 25.37 8.65 10.31
N HIS A 287 24.60 9.68 10.67
CA HIS A 287 25.14 10.98 11.08
C HIS A 287 26.03 10.84 12.32
N ALA A 288 25.60 10.05 13.31
CA ALA A 288 26.40 9.77 14.50
C ALA A 288 27.70 9.01 14.16
N VAL A 289 27.66 8.04 13.26
CA VAL A 289 28.85 7.30 12.76
C VAL A 289 29.86 8.22 12.09
N ALA A 290 29.42 9.28 11.42
CA ALA A 290 30.32 10.21 10.76
C ALA A 290 31.13 11.09 11.74
N ILE A 291 30.60 11.36 12.95
CA ILE A 291 31.23 12.26 13.93
C ILE A 291 32.65 11.81 14.34
N PRO A 292 32.87 10.56 14.81
CA PRO A 292 34.19 10.12 15.23
C PRO A 292 35.22 10.00 14.10
N LEU A 293 34.77 10.05 12.84
CA LEU A 293 35.62 9.90 11.66
C LEU A 293 36.24 11.23 11.21
N ASP A 294 35.77 12.36 11.76
CA ASP A 294 36.32 13.67 11.45
C ASP A 294 37.56 13.97 12.33
N PHE A 295 38.56 14.60 11.73
CA PHE A 295 39.81 14.98 12.39
C PHE A 295 39.67 16.26 13.24
N ASN A 296 38.65 17.08 13.00
CA ASN A 296 38.40 18.30 13.77
C ASN A 296 36.91 18.56 14.01
N ILE A 297 36.42 18.10 15.17
CA ILE A 297 35.02 18.25 15.58
C ILE A 297 34.51 19.70 15.56
N TRP A 298 35.37 20.70 15.82
CA TRP A 298 34.97 22.11 15.86
C TRP A 298 34.76 22.75 14.48
N LYS A 299 35.30 22.15 13.43
CA LYS A 299 35.18 22.63 12.04
C LYS A 299 34.52 21.61 11.12
N ARG A 300 33.81 20.64 11.72
CA ARG A 300 33.17 19.54 11.02
C ARG A 300 32.24 20.08 9.94
N LYS A 301 32.38 19.52 8.74
CA LYS A 301 31.41 19.65 7.67
C LYS A 301 31.13 18.26 7.15
N GLU A 302 29.86 17.91 7.05
CA GLU A 302 29.48 16.60 6.58
C GLU A 302 30.03 16.33 5.18
N HIS A 303 30.47 15.09 4.94
CA HIS A 303 31.11 14.68 3.70
C HIS A 303 30.10 14.27 2.63
N TYR A 304 30.43 14.53 1.37
CA TYR A 304 29.65 14.10 0.21
C TYR A 304 29.96 12.63 -0.16
N PHE A 305 28.98 11.86 -0.62
CA PHE A 305 29.24 10.56 -1.23
C PHE A 305 29.61 10.72 -2.72
N GLU A 306 30.77 10.20 -3.14
CA GLU A 306 31.23 10.19 -4.54
C GLU A 306 30.99 11.52 -5.31
N LEU A 307 30.06 11.50 -6.26
CA LEU A 307 29.66 12.64 -7.10
C LEU A 307 28.31 13.24 -6.69
N THR A 308 27.71 12.80 -5.58
CA THR A 308 26.49 13.36 -5.03
C THR A 308 26.70 14.87 -4.79
N PRO A 309 25.75 15.74 -5.21
CA PRO A 309 25.88 17.18 -5.07
C PRO A 309 25.39 17.76 -3.74
N LEU A 310 24.75 16.93 -2.91
CA LEU A 310 24.35 17.27 -1.55
C LEU A 310 25.15 16.43 -0.55
N SER A 311 25.32 16.99 0.64
CA SER A 311 25.94 16.33 1.77
C SER A 311 24.83 16.05 2.78
N GLU A 312 24.33 14.82 2.76
CA GLU A 312 23.30 14.30 3.65
C GLU A 312 23.48 12.77 3.75
N ILE A 313 24.25 12.34 4.74
CA ILE A 313 24.72 10.95 4.88
C ILE A 313 23.57 9.97 5.14
N GLY A 314 22.50 10.40 5.83
CA GLY A 314 21.37 9.55 6.13
C GLY A 314 20.54 9.18 4.87
N TYR A 315 20.35 10.12 3.95
CA TYR A 315 19.73 9.86 2.66
C TYR A 315 20.66 9.13 1.71
N ASP A 316 21.98 9.37 1.76
CA ASP A 316 22.94 8.54 1.02
C ASP A 316 22.84 7.06 1.48
N PHE A 317 22.61 6.80 2.77
CA PHE A 317 22.29 5.47 3.30
C PHE A 317 20.98 4.92 2.73
N GLU A 318 19.88 5.68 2.83
CA GLU A 318 18.57 5.26 2.31
C GLU A 318 18.64 4.89 0.83
N VAL A 319 19.30 5.71 0.01
CA VAL A 319 19.47 5.47 -1.43
C VAL A 319 20.30 4.22 -1.68
N SER A 320 21.31 3.97 -0.84
CA SER A 320 22.14 2.77 -0.92
C SER A 320 21.37 1.49 -0.56
N VAL A 321 20.40 1.59 0.35
CA VAL A 321 19.60 0.46 0.83
C VAL A 321 18.35 0.21 -0.02
N PHE A 322 17.60 1.26 -0.37
CA PHE A 322 16.29 1.18 -1.05
C PHE A 322 16.35 1.59 -2.51
N GLY A 323 17.48 2.13 -3.00
CA GLY A 323 17.65 2.57 -4.39
C GLY A 323 17.03 3.95 -4.66
N GLY A 324 16.54 4.60 -3.62
CA GLY A 324 15.90 5.89 -3.63
C GLY A 324 15.61 6.33 -2.20
N ARG A 325 15.06 7.52 -2.06
CA ARG A 325 14.59 8.08 -0.79
C ARG A 325 13.12 7.77 -0.60
N THR A 326 12.68 7.54 0.62
CA THR A 326 11.25 7.36 0.91
C THR A 326 10.61 8.63 1.43
N PHE A 327 9.37 8.91 1.02
CA PHE A 327 8.67 10.13 1.40
C PHE A 327 7.16 9.89 1.58
N PRO A 328 6.52 10.40 2.66
CA PRO A 328 5.09 10.16 2.90
C PRO A 328 4.22 10.83 1.83
N MET A 329 3.13 10.16 1.41
CA MET A 329 2.17 10.73 0.46
C MET A 329 1.34 11.89 1.03
N THR A 330 1.15 11.89 2.35
CA THR A 330 0.44 12.94 3.10
C THR A 330 1.20 13.22 4.38
N SER A 331 1.35 14.49 4.75
CA SER A 331 2.16 14.91 5.90
C SER A 331 1.43 15.96 6.75
N GLU A 332 0.13 15.76 6.97
CA GLU A 332 -0.66 16.67 7.81
C GLU A 332 -0.44 16.34 9.30
N PRO A 333 -0.05 17.33 10.13
CA PRO A 333 0.14 17.11 11.58
C PRO A 333 -1.10 16.51 12.24
N GLY A 334 -0.90 15.52 13.10
CA GLY A 334 -1.98 14.82 13.82
C GLY A 334 -2.69 13.71 13.03
N TYR A 335 -2.29 13.47 11.78
CA TYR A 335 -2.85 12.42 10.94
C TYR A 335 -1.77 11.44 10.46
N LEU A 336 -2.20 10.23 10.10
CA LEU A 336 -1.33 9.19 9.56
C LEU A 336 -0.94 9.51 8.11
N PRO A 337 0.26 9.15 7.67
CA PRO A 337 0.58 9.12 6.25
C PRO A 337 -0.33 8.10 5.54
N LEU A 338 -0.87 8.46 4.38
CA LEU A 338 -1.73 7.57 3.59
C LEU A 338 -0.96 6.36 3.05
N ALA A 339 0.29 6.59 2.64
CA ALA A 339 1.26 5.62 2.13
C ALA A 339 2.62 6.33 1.93
N TYR A 340 3.61 5.67 1.31
CA TYR A 340 4.90 6.28 0.94
C TYR A 340 5.18 6.20 -0.56
N TRP A 341 5.90 7.22 -1.03
CA TRP A 341 6.61 7.25 -2.30
C TRP A 341 8.06 6.77 -2.11
N LEU A 342 8.58 6.06 -3.09
CA LEU A 342 10.00 5.86 -3.33
C LEU A 342 10.46 6.80 -4.45
N GLU A 343 11.27 7.78 -4.07
CA GLU A 343 11.90 8.79 -4.91
C GLU A 343 13.24 8.29 -5.43
N THR A 344 13.31 7.94 -6.71
CA THR A 344 14.46 7.23 -7.31
C THR A 344 15.53 8.15 -7.89
N LYS A 345 15.27 9.46 -7.95
CA LYS A 345 16.24 10.48 -8.36
C LYS A 345 16.70 11.24 -7.15
N TYR A 346 17.81 10.80 -6.56
CA TYR A 346 18.44 11.49 -5.45
C TYR A 346 19.83 11.98 -5.83
N PRO A 347 20.19 13.21 -5.43
CA PRO A 347 19.33 14.27 -4.91
C PRO A 347 18.70 15.07 -6.05
N CYS A 348 17.49 15.57 -5.83
CA CYS A 348 16.87 16.58 -6.68
C CYS A 348 16.80 17.95 -5.97
N TYR A 349 16.36 19.00 -6.66
CA TYR A 349 16.35 20.34 -6.07
C TYR A 349 15.42 20.49 -4.86
N THR A 350 14.44 19.60 -4.67
CA THR A 350 13.60 19.59 -3.46
C THR A 350 14.36 19.18 -2.21
N ASP A 351 15.48 18.47 -2.36
CA ASP A 351 16.32 17.96 -1.26
C ASP A 351 17.36 18.98 -0.78
N VAL A 352 17.57 20.07 -1.52
CA VAL A 352 18.54 21.12 -1.17
C VAL A 352 18.29 21.71 0.22
N LYS A 353 17.03 21.71 0.68
CA LYS A 353 16.64 22.18 2.02
C LYS A 353 17.13 21.25 3.15
N SER A 354 17.38 19.98 2.84
CA SER A 354 17.71 18.94 3.81
C SER A 354 19.21 18.66 3.90
N LYS A 355 20.05 19.33 3.09
CA LYS A 355 21.51 19.16 3.17
C LYS A 355 22.04 19.61 4.54
N SER A 356 23.13 19.00 5.00
CA SER A 356 23.82 19.39 6.23
C SER A 356 24.05 20.91 6.29
N PRO A 357 23.80 21.54 7.45
CA PRO A 357 24.20 22.92 7.71
C PRO A 357 25.68 23.15 7.38
N HIS A 358 26.03 24.37 6.96
CA HIS A 358 27.40 24.79 6.61
C HIS A 358 28.05 24.14 5.37
N THR A 359 27.36 23.23 4.67
CA THR A 359 27.78 22.70 3.36
C THR A 359 27.19 23.54 2.21
N ILE A 360 27.64 23.30 0.98
CA ILE A 360 27.12 23.97 -0.24
C ILE A 360 26.47 22.95 -1.18
N THR A 361 25.50 23.37 -1.99
CA THR A 361 25.00 22.54 -3.09
C THR A 361 26.01 22.59 -4.23
N LEU A 362 26.52 21.44 -4.65
CA LEU A 362 27.45 21.34 -5.78
C LEU A 362 26.71 21.41 -7.12
N VAL A 363 27.41 21.84 -8.17
CA VAL A 363 26.85 22.09 -9.51
C VAL A 363 27.45 21.22 -10.61
N GLY A 364 28.46 20.39 -10.30
CA GLY A 364 29.07 19.47 -11.25
C GLY A 364 29.28 18.07 -10.66
N PRO A 365 28.34 17.11 -10.79
CA PRO A 365 26.99 17.29 -11.33
C PRO A 365 26.12 18.16 -10.41
N ALA A 366 25.03 18.72 -10.93
CA ALA A 366 24.01 19.42 -10.15
C ALA A 366 22.92 18.43 -9.68
N PRO A 367 22.07 18.80 -8.70
CA PRO A 367 20.88 18.03 -8.37
C PRO A 367 19.96 17.85 -9.59
N PHE A 368 19.19 16.77 -9.62
CA PHE A 368 18.21 16.53 -10.66
C PHE A 368 17.10 17.59 -10.64
N ASP A 369 16.70 18.05 -11.82
CA ASP A 369 15.56 18.95 -12.06
C ASP A 369 14.23 18.19 -12.23
N TYR A 370 14.23 16.89 -11.93
CA TYR A 370 13.03 16.06 -11.90
C TYR A 370 13.15 14.96 -10.83
N GLN A 371 12.01 14.42 -10.44
CA GLN A 371 11.87 13.26 -9.57
C GLN A 371 11.04 12.19 -10.26
N ILE A 372 11.30 10.91 -9.97
CA ILE A 372 10.41 9.81 -10.33
C ILE A 372 10.01 9.08 -9.05
N ARG A 373 8.72 9.10 -8.76
CA ARG A 373 8.09 8.54 -7.56
C ARG A 373 7.37 7.26 -7.91
N TYR A 374 7.60 6.22 -7.11
CA TYR A 374 6.87 4.96 -7.18
C TYR A 374 6.13 4.74 -5.85
N PRO A 375 4.84 4.37 -5.85
CA PRO A 375 4.18 3.96 -4.62
C PRO A 375 4.87 2.74 -4.01
N VAL A 376 4.95 2.68 -2.68
CA VAL A 376 5.55 1.53 -1.97
C VAL A 376 4.43 0.58 -1.50
N PRO A 377 4.35 -0.67 -2.00
CA PRO A 377 3.31 -1.62 -1.61
C PRO A 377 3.49 -2.12 -0.17
N VAL A 378 2.42 -2.50 0.51
CA VAL A 378 2.47 -2.92 1.92
C VAL A 378 3.29 -4.18 2.17
N THR A 379 3.46 -5.02 1.14
CA THR A 379 4.36 -6.18 1.16
C THR A 379 5.81 -5.81 1.45
N PHE A 380 6.25 -4.61 1.04
CA PHE A 380 7.59 -4.11 1.35
C PHE A 380 7.83 -3.99 2.86
N TYR A 381 6.86 -3.44 3.61
CA TYR A 381 6.97 -3.32 5.07
C TYR A 381 6.80 -4.67 5.76
N GLN A 382 5.85 -5.49 5.29
CA GLN A 382 5.58 -6.82 5.83
C GLN A 382 6.83 -7.71 5.76
N ASP A 383 7.46 -7.79 4.59
CA ASP A 383 8.57 -8.69 4.32
C ASP A 383 9.77 -8.33 5.21
N GLN A 384 10.11 -7.04 5.37
CA GLN A 384 11.21 -6.58 6.21
C GLN A 384 11.04 -6.86 7.70
N GLN A 385 9.82 -7.16 8.15
CA GLN A 385 9.54 -7.50 9.55
C GLN A 385 9.48 -9.01 9.79
N GLN A 386 9.87 -9.80 8.78
CA GLN A 386 9.99 -11.24 8.91
C GLN A 386 11.44 -11.66 9.18
N GLU A 387 11.63 -12.60 10.09
CA GLU A 387 12.91 -13.18 10.45
C GLU A 387 13.58 -13.87 9.24
N GLU A 388 12.78 -14.60 8.46
CA GLU A 388 13.22 -15.30 7.24
C GLU A 388 13.74 -14.32 6.17
N PHE A 389 13.17 -13.11 6.10
CA PHE A 389 13.63 -12.09 5.16
C PHE A 389 15.10 -11.73 5.41
N TRP A 390 15.48 -11.45 6.65
CA TRP A 390 16.86 -11.08 6.96
C TRP A 390 17.80 -12.28 6.93
N ASN A 391 17.41 -13.38 7.56
CA ASN A 391 18.31 -14.53 7.75
C ASN A 391 18.55 -15.30 6.45
N ILE A 392 17.59 -15.28 5.53
CA ILE A 392 17.61 -16.07 4.30
C ILE A 392 17.74 -15.17 3.09
N VAL A 393 16.87 -14.17 2.95
CA VAL A 393 16.75 -13.41 1.70
C VAL A 393 17.90 -12.42 1.56
N VAL A 394 18.05 -11.50 2.51
CA VAL A 394 19.15 -10.52 2.49
C VAL A 394 20.50 -11.20 2.50
N ARG A 395 20.64 -12.31 3.24
CA ARG A 395 21.89 -13.07 3.29
C ARG A 395 22.18 -13.86 1.99
N THR A 396 21.17 -14.34 1.27
CA THR A 396 21.37 -15.09 0.01
C THR A 396 21.53 -14.18 -1.19
N PHE A 397 20.75 -13.09 -1.25
CA PHE A 397 20.61 -12.24 -2.43
C PHE A 397 21.20 -10.83 -2.24
N GLY A 398 21.63 -10.47 -1.04
CA GLY A 398 22.17 -9.16 -0.69
C GLY A 398 21.10 -8.09 -0.53
N TYR A 399 21.55 -6.87 -0.22
CA TYR A 399 20.69 -5.68 -0.06
C TYR A 399 19.95 -5.27 -1.33
N GLY A 400 20.43 -5.71 -2.50
CA GLY A 400 19.74 -5.52 -3.75
C GLY A 400 18.27 -5.98 -3.67
N PHE A 401 17.97 -6.98 -2.84
CA PHE A 401 16.61 -7.50 -2.67
C PHE A 401 15.56 -6.47 -2.21
N LEU A 402 15.97 -5.43 -1.47
CA LEU A 402 15.03 -4.42 -0.97
C LEU A 402 14.41 -3.57 -2.10
N HIS A 403 14.94 -3.65 -3.32
CA HIS A 403 14.42 -2.96 -4.49
C HIS A 403 13.30 -3.70 -5.24
N TYR A 404 12.99 -4.95 -4.89
CA TYR A 404 12.26 -5.86 -5.79
C TYR A 404 10.74 -5.78 -5.72
N ARG A 405 10.18 -5.16 -4.68
CA ARG A 405 8.75 -4.84 -4.61
C ARG A 405 8.43 -3.53 -5.36
N SER A 406 9.35 -3.04 -6.20
CA SER A 406 9.13 -1.83 -6.98
C SER A 406 8.02 -2.03 -8.01
N LEU A 407 7.03 -1.14 -7.97
CA LEU A 407 5.96 -1.11 -8.95
C LEU A 407 6.46 -0.60 -10.31
N ARG A 408 5.77 -1.00 -11.38
CA ARG A 408 5.99 -0.47 -12.74
C ARG A 408 5.25 0.83 -13.00
N GLU A 409 4.45 1.23 -12.03
CA GLU A 409 3.61 2.42 -12.04
C GLU A 409 4.20 3.46 -11.12
N GLY A 410 4.39 4.67 -11.64
CA GLY A 410 4.88 5.80 -10.89
C GLY A 410 4.40 7.11 -11.48
N CYS A 411 5.04 8.19 -11.05
CA CYS A 411 4.87 9.50 -11.64
C CYS A 411 6.20 10.23 -11.73
N ARG A 412 6.33 11.04 -12.77
CA ARG A 412 7.45 11.95 -12.97
C ARG A 412 6.99 13.35 -12.59
N VAL A 413 7.78 14.02 -11.76
CA VAL A 413 7.55 15.40 -11.36
C VAL A 413 8.73 16.22 -11.87
N ASP A 414 8.49 17.11 -12.82
CA ASP A 414 9.53 18.02 -13.34
C ASP A 414 9.50 19.35 -12.58
N TYR A 415 10.67 19.91 -12.33
CA TYR A 415 10.85 21.16 -11.60
C TYR A 415 11.43 22.24 -12.50
N GLN A 416 10.85 23.43 -12.45
CA GLN A 416 11.50 24.63 -12.98
C GLN A 416 12.42 25.19 -11.89
N VAL A 417 13.70 25.33 -12.21
CA VAL A 417 14.76 25.73 -11.26
C VAL A 417 15.37 27.06 -11.68
N ASP A 418 15.43 27.99 -10.75
CA ASP A 418 16.03 29.31 -10.92
C ASP A 418 17.08 29.54 -9.82
N PHE A 419 18.22 30.17 -10.15
CA PHE A 419 19.21 30.56 -9.15
C PHE A 419 18.97 32.00 -8.68
N ASP A 420 18.63 32.18 -7.40
CA ASP A 420 18.51 33.50 -6.78
C ASP A 420 19.92 34.04 -6.51
N HIS A 421 20.46 34.83 -7.44
CA HIS A 421 21.79 35.45 -7.30
C HIS A 421 21.90 36.39 -6.09
N LYS A 422 20.80 36.94 -5.55
CA LYS A 422 20.86 37.82 -4.37
C LYS A 422 21.01 37.00 -3.10
N ARG A 423 20.24 35.92 -2.98
CA ARG A 423 20.24 35.04 -1.81
C ARG A 423 21.23 33.87 -1.92
N GLN A 424 21.88 33.73 -3.08
CA GLN A 424 22.84 32.67 -3.38
C GLN A 424 22.26 31.28 -3.11
N ARG A 425 21.01 31.07 -3.54
CA ARG A 425 20.26 29.82 -3.31
C ARG A 425 19.43 29.45 -4.53
N PHE A 426 19.17 28.16 -4.70
CA PHE A 426 18.25 27.67 -5.71
C PHE A 426 16.81 27.86 -5.24
N ALA A 427 15.97 28.36 -6.13
CA ALA A 427 14.52 28.35 -6.00
C ALA A 427 13.98 27.36 -7.04
N TRP A 428 12.92 26.65 -6.68
CA TRP A 428 12.27 25.73 -7.58
C TRP A 428 10.76 25.81 -7.41
N LYS A 429 10.05 25.41 -8.46
CA LYS A 429 8.61 25.17 -8.43
C LYS A 429 8.30 23.95 -9.27
N GLN A 430 7.28 23.21 -8.89
CA GLN A 430 6.78 22.10 -9.70
C GLN A 430 6.25 22.66 -11.03
N ALA A 431 6.72 22.09 -12.14
CA ALA A 431 6.32 22.47 -13.49
C ALA A 431 5.22 21.54 -14.04
N SER A 432 5.38 20.23 -13.85
CA SER A 432 4.40 19.21 -14.24
C SER A 432 4.41 18.03 -13.27
N SER A 433 3.41 17.16 -13.39
CA SER A 433 3.36 15.86 -12.72
C SER A 433 2.60 14.89 -13.62
N ASP A 434 3.32 13.95 -14.22
CA ASP A 434 2.79 13.04 -15.22
C ASP A 434 2.93 11.59 -14.77
N ARG A 435 1.93 10.76 -15.09
CA ARG A 435 1.99 9.32 -14.81
C ARG A 435 3.07 8.66 -15.67
N VAL A 436 3.77 7.71 -15.06
CA VAL A 436 4.75 6.83 -15.72
C VAL A 436 4.24 5.41 -15.56
N ALA A 437 4.03 4.70 -16.67
CA ALA A 437 3.53 3.33 -16.67
C ALA A 437 4.52 2.38 -17.35
N GLY A 438 4.56 1.13 -16.89
CA GLY A 438 5.39 0.07 -17.46
C GLY A 438 6.90 0.20 -17.24
N CYS A 439 7.37 1.09 -16.35
CA CYS A 439 8.80 1.35 -16.14
C CYS A 439 9.26 0.78 -14.78
N LEU A 440 10.14 -0.23 -14.80
CA LEU A 440 10.77 -0.77 -13.60
C LEU A 440 11.94 0.13 -13.17
N PRO A 441 11.93 0.72 -11.96
CA PRO A 441 13.02 1.61 -11.52
C PRO A 441 14.37 0.90 -11.36
N PHE A 442 14.36 -0.41 -11.13
CA PHE A 442 15.56 -1.19 -10.82
C PHE A 442 15.68 -2.45 -11.71
N GLU A 443 15.49 -2.30 -13.02
CA GLU A 443 15.46 -3.42 -13.98
C GLU A 443 16.71 -4.31 -13.91
N THR A 444 17.92 -3.75 -14.01
CA THR A 444 19.17 -4.55 -13.95
C THR A 444 19.33 -5.31 -12.64
N ARG A 445 18.96 -4.69 -11.51
CA ARG A 445 18.95 -5.39 -10.22
C ARG A 445 17.95 -6.53 -10.33
N SER A 446 16.72 -6.24 -10.74
CA SER A 446 15.63 -7.21 -10.94
C SER A 446 16.04 -8.46 -11.72
N GLU A 447 16.79 -8.29 -12.80
CA GLU A 447 17.34 -9.37 -13.63
C GLU A 447 18.38 -10.21 -12.89
N THR A 448 19.24 -9.57 -12.09
CA THR A 448 20.31 -10.24 -11.33
C THR A 448 19.75 -11.29 -10.37
N PHE A 449 18.73 -10.96 -9.58
CA PHE A 449 18.09 -11.94 -8.68
C PHE A 449 17.30 -13.01 -9.43
N ARG A 450 16.61 -12.67 -10.51
CA ARG A 450 15.99 -13.71 -11.37
C ARG A 450 17.05 -14.71 -11.82
N GLY A 451 18.25 -14.21 -12.16
CA GLY A 451 19.44 -15.01 -12.41
C GLY A 451 19.83 -15.88 -11.23
N HIS A 452 19.99 -15.32 -10.02
CA HIS A 452 20.35 -16.07 -8.81
C HIS A 452 19.32 -17.16 -8.45
N VAL A 453 18.02 -16.86 -8.54
CA VAL A 453 16.96 -17.86 -8.30
C VAL A 453 17.06 -18.99 -9.34
N SER A 454 17.24 -18.65 -10.61
CA SER A 454 17.43 -19.64 -11.68
C SER A 454 18.70 -20.49 -11.49
N GLU A 455 19.75 -19.93 -10.91
CA GLU A 455 20.97 -20.66 -10.57
C GLU A 455 20.72 -21.65 -9.43
N LEU A 456 20.04 -21.21 -8.36
CA LEU A 456 19.65 -22.10 -7.26
C LEU A 456 18.80 -23.27 -7.76
N GLU A 457 17.89 -23.05 -8.71
CA GLU A 457 17.07 -24.11 -9.32
C GLU A 457 17.88 -25.16 -10.07
N ARG A 458 19.04 -24.80 -10.64
CA ARG A 458 19.90 -25.71 -11.39
C ARG A 458 20.82 -26.56 -10.51
N LEU A 459 20.89 -26.27 -9.21
CA LEU A 459 21.73 -27.03 -8.28
C LEU A 459 21.18 -28.46 -8.10
N LEU A 460 22.00 -29.46 -8.46
CA LEU A 460 21.68 -30.89 -8.29
C LEU A 460 21.59 -31.31 -6.82
N GLN A 461 22.32 -30.62 -5.93
CA GLN A 461 22.31 -30.83 -4.49
C GLN A 461 22.26 -29.47 -3.79
N MET A 462 21.19 -29.22 -3.03
CA MET A 462 21.00 -27.98 -2.27
C MET A 462 21.16 -28.23 -0.77
N THR A 463 21.82 -27.30 -0.07
CA THR A 463 21.74 -27.25 1.39
C THR A 463 20.31 -26.91 1.84
N PRO A 464 19.92 -27.21 3.09
CA PRO A 464 18.60 -26.80 3.61
C PRO A 464 18.35 -25.30 3.42
N TYR A 465 19.38 -24.48 3.66
CA TYR A 465 19.33 -23.03 3.48
C TYR A 465 19.09 -22.60 2.03
N GLN A 466 19.80 -23.22 1.07
CA GLN A 466 19.60 -22.95 -0.36
C GLN A 466 18.21 -23.35 -0.84
N ARG A 467 17.62 -24.42 -0.28
CA ARG A 467 16.23 -24.80 -0.60
C ARG A 467 15.25 -23.73 -0.16
N ILE A 468 15.39 -23.23 1.07
CA ILE A 468 14.49 -22.17 1.57
C ILE A 468 14.68 -20.90 0.75
N GLY A 469 15.92 -20.51 0.43
CA GLY A 469 16.19 -19.34 -0.43
C GLY A 469 15.58 -19.48 -1.83
N ARG A 470 15.65 -20.67 -2.44
CA ARG A 470 14.98 -20.98 -3.71
C ARG A 470 13.47 -20.90 -3.59
N ASP A 471 12.88 -21.57 -2.60
CA ASP A 471 11.44 -21.66 -2.42
C ASP A 471 10.83 -20.27 -2.16
N PHE A 472 11.49 -19.46 -1.34
CA PHE A 472 11.16 -18.06 -1.16
C PHE A 472 11.28 -17.28 -2.48
N GLY A 473 12.40 -17.40 -3.19
CA GLY A 473 12.62 -16.72 -4.46
C GLY A 473 11.55 -17.03 -5.50
N GLN A 474 11.11 -18.30 -5.57
CA GLN A 474 10.02 -18.75 -6.44
C GLN A 474 8.67 -18.17 -6.02
N ALA A 475 8.33 -18.25 -4.73
CA ALA A 475 7.09 -17.68 -4.20
C ALA A 475 7.02 -16.17 -4.45
N PHE A 476 8.13 -15.47 -4.24
CA PHE A 476 8.26 -14.04 -4.48
C PHE A 476 8.10 -13.67 -5.96
N LEU A 477 8.80 -14.35 -6.87
CA LEU A 477 8.66 -14.10 -8.31
C LEU A 477 7.26 -14.42 -8.82
N ARG A 478 6.60 -15.44 -8.24
CA ARG A 478 5.20 -15.75 -8.52
C ARG A 478 4.28 -14.63 -8.04
N SER A 479 4.44 -14.17 -6.80
CA SER A 479 3.69 -13.04 -6.22
C SER A 479 3.80 -11.78 -7.12
N LEU A 480 5.02 -11.39 -7.51
CA LEU A 480 5.23 -10.26 -8.42
C LEU A 480 4.52 -10.41 -9.77
N ARG A 481 4.49 -11.62 -10.33
CA ARG A 481 3.82 -11.90 -11.60
C ARG A 481 2.31 -11.76 -11.47
N GLU A 482 1.73 -12.27 -10.39
CA GLU A 482 0.28 -12.17 -10.17
C GLU A 482 -0.15 -10.72 -9.90
N GLU A 483 0.65 -9.93 -9.18
CA GLU A 483 0.40 -8.50 -8.98
C GLU A 483 0.47 -7.70 -10.30
N ASP A 484 1.47 -7.98 -11.15
CA ASP A 484 1.61 -7.35 -12.47
C ASP A 484 0.44 -7.73 -13.41
N ALA A 485 0.02 -9.00 -13.38
CA ALA A 485 -1.13 -9.48 -14.15
C ALA A 485 -2.45 -8.86 -13.68
N PHE A 486 -2.65 -8.73 -12.37
CA PHE A 486 -3.81 -8.05 -11.78
C PHE A 486 -3.89 -6.59 -12.24
N TRP A 487 -2.78 -5.85 -12.13
CA TRP A 487 -2.74 -4.45 -12.52
C TRP A 487 -2.90 -4.23 -14.02
N THR A 488 -2.24 -5.06 -14.84
CA THR A 488 -2.38 -5.02 -16.29
C THR A 488 -3.84 -5.23 -16.71
N SER A 489 -4.50 -6.22 -16.11
CA SER A 489 -5.93 -6.50 -16.36
C SER A 489 -6.84 -5.37 -15.88
N THR A 490 -6.51 -4.73 -14.76
CA THR A 490 -7.21 -3.53 -14.27
C THR A 490 -7.16 -2.41 -15.31
N THR A 491 -5.96 -2.13 -15.83
CA THR A 491 -5.75 -1.06 -16.82
C THR A 491 -6.54 -1.32 -18.10
N PHE A 492 -6.50 -2.55 -18.62
CA PHE A 492 -7.26 -2.91 -19.82
C PHE A 492 -8.77 -2.87 -19.58
N GLN A 493 -9.26 -3.33 -18.43
CA GLN A 493 -10.67 -3.20 -18.08
C GLN A 493 -11.11 -1.72 -18.05
N GLU A 494 -10.31 -0.83 -17.47
CA GLU A 494 -10.62 0.61 -17.46
C GLU A 494 -10.67 1.21 -18.86
N VAL A 495 -9.81 0.77 -19.78
CA VAL A 495 -9.86 1.17 -21.20
C VAL A 495 -11.17 0.73 -21.84
N SER A 496 -11.57 -0.55 -21.68
CA SER A 496 -12.85 -1.04 -22.21
C SER A 496 -14.04 -0.27 -21.63
N VAL A 497 -14.04 0.00 -20.31
CA VAL A 497 -15.08 0.79 -19.65
C VAL A 497 -15.17 2.21 -20.19
N LYS A 498 -14.03 2.89 -20.41
CA LYS A 498 -14.00 4.23 -21.00
C LYS A 498 -14.61 4.25 -22.40
N GLU A 499 -14.33 3.24 -23.23
CA GLU A 499 -14.92 3.15 -24.57
C GLU A 499 -16.42 2.84 -24.51
N ILE A 500 -16.88 1.98 -23.58
CA ILE A 500 -18.32 1.74 -23.35
C ILE A 500 -19.04 3.06 -23.00
N ILE A 501 -18.50 3.83 -22.04
CA ILE A 501 -19.08 5.11 -21.63
C ILE A 501 -19.18 6.07 -22.83
N LYS A 502 -18.12 6.16 -23.63
CA LYS A 502 -18.09 7.00 -24.83
C LYS A 502 -19.16 6.59 -25.84
N GLN A 503 -19.36 5.29 -26.07
CA GLN A 503 -20.37 4.79 -27.01
C GLN A 503 -21.80 5.01 -26.52
N ILE A 504 -22.09 4.81 -25.23
CA ILE A 504 -23.44 5.03 -24.66
C ILE A 504 -23.88 6.49 -24.79
N THR A 505 -22.95 7.45 -24.83
CA THR A 505 -23.28 8.87 -25.03
C THR A 505 -23.68 9.22 -26.47
N GLN A 506 -23.52 8.30 -27.43
CA GLN A 506 -23.91 8.51 -28.82
C GLN A 506 -25.41 8.26 -28.98
N VAL A 507 -26.09 9.14 -29.70
CA VAL A 507 -27.53 8.99 -30.02
C VAL A 507 -27.63 8.36 -31.41
N PRO A 508 -28.09 7.10 -31.54
CA PRO A 508 -28.25 6.47 -32.85
C PRO A 508 -29.39 7.15 -33.63
N ALA A 509 -29.15 7.50 -34.89
CA ALA A 509 -30.12 8.20 -35.73
C ALA A 509 -31.12 7.25 -36.40
N ASN A 510 -30.76 5.97 -36.55
CA ASN A 510 -31.59 4.96 -37.23
C ASN A 510 -31.46 3.56 -36.57
N LYS A 511 -32.23 2.59 -37.08
CA LYS A 511 -32.26 1.22 -36.54
C LYS A 511 -30.96 0.44 -36.77
N GLU A 512 -30.28 0.68 -37.89
CA GLU A 512 -29.02 0.00 -38.23
C GLU A 512 -27.90 0.46 -37.29
N GLU A 513 -27.76 1.77 -37.09
CA GLU A 513 -26.83 2.38 -36.12
C GLU A 513 -27.12 1.90 -34.68
N LYS A 514 -28.40 1.74 -34.32
CA LYS A 514 -28.76 1.17 -33.01
C LYS A 514 -28.27 -0.28 -32.88
N ALA A 515 -28.42 -1.09 -33.93
CA ALA A 515 -27.96 -2.48 -33.91
C ALA A 515 -26.43 -2.58 -33.85
N GLU A 516 -25.71 -1.74 -34.59
CA GLU A 516 -24.25 -1.67 -34.58
C GLU A 516 -23.72 -1.22 -33.21
N LEU A 517 -24.35 -0.20 -32.61
CA LEU A 517 -24.02 0.24 -31.24
C LEU A 517 -24.20 -0.90 -30.23
N LEU A 518 -25.32 -1.63 -30.30
CA LEU A 518 -25.58 -2.77 -29.41
C LEU A 518 -24.55 -3.90 -29.58
N ALA A 519 -24.17 -4.22 -30.81
CA ALA A 519 -23.14 -5.22 -31.11
C ALA A 519 -21.77 -4.81 -30.54
N SER A 520 -21.39 -3.55 -30.75
CA SER A 520 -20.14 -2.98 -30.22
C SER A 520 -20.12 -2.98 -28.69
N LEU A 521 -21.24 -2.58 -28.04
CA LEU A 521 -21.37 -2.62 -26.59
C LEU A 521 -21.25 -4.05 -26.04
N ALA A 522 -21.92 -5.03 -26.67
CA ALA A 522 -21.81 -6.43 -26.26
C ALA A 522 -20.37 -6.96 -26.36
N ALA A 523 -19.64 -6.60 -27.43
CA ALA A 523 -18.24 -6.98 -27.59
C ALA A 523 -17.34 -6.38 -26.49
N LEU A 524 -17.50 -5.09 -26.20
CA LEU A 524 -16.72 -4.40 -25.15
C LEU A 524 -17.02 -4.92 -23.74
N ILE A 525 -18.28 -5.27 -23.46
CA ILE A 525 -18.68 -5.90 -22.19
C ILE A 525 -17.99 -7.26 -22.04
N SER A 526 -18.03 -8.09 -23.09
CA SER A 526 -17.37 -9.40 -23.06
C SER A 526 -15.86 -9.27 -22.87
N GLU A 527 -15.23 -8.26 -23.47
CA GLU A 527 -13.82 -7.96 -23.24
C GLU A 527 -13.55 -7.53 -21.79
N ALA A 528 -14.32 -6.59 -21.25
CA ALA A 528 -14.20 -6.15 -19.86
C ALA A 528 -14.44 -7.29 -18.85
N GLY A 529 -15.35 -8.22 -19.18
CA GLY A 529 -15.61 -9.45 -18.43
C GLY A 529 -14.42 -10.41 -18.40
N LYS A 530 -13.68 -10.55 -19.52
CA LYS A 530 -12.45 -11.37 -19.55
C LYS A 530 -11.35 -10.80 -18.66
N TYR A 531 -11.15 -9.49 -18.69
CA TYR A 531 -10.18 -8.85 -17.78
C TYR A 531 -10.63 -8.95 -16.31
N HIS A 532 -11.95 -8.89 -16.05
CA HIS A 532 -12.48 -9.15 -14.72
C HIS A 532 -12.15 -10.56 -14.21
N GLU A 533 -12.38 -11.57 -15.05
CA GLU A 533 -12.03 -12.95 -14.72
C GLU A 533 -10.52 -13.11 -14.48
N ALA A 534 -9.68 -12.49 -15.31
CA ALA A 534 -8.23 -12.52 -15.16
C ALA A 534 -7.77 -11.90 -13.82
N MET A 535 -8.34 -10.74 -13.42
CA MET A 535 -8.07 -10.15 -12.10
C MET A 535 -8.45 -11.09 -10.96
N ILE A 536 -9.56 -11.82 -11.07
CA ILE A 536 -10.00 -12.79 -10.04
C ILE A 536 -9.05 -13.99 -9.96
N VAL A 537 -8.53 -14.46 -11.08
CA VAL A 537 -7.53 -15.53 -11.08
C VAL A 537 -6.25 -15.05 -10.39
N SER A 538 -5.77 -13.86 -10.72
CA SER A 538 -4.55 -13.28 -10.14
C SER A 538 -4.69 -13.01 -8.64
N ILE A 539 -5.80 -12.42 -8.18
CA ILE A 539 -6.01 -12.16 -6.75
C ILE A 539 -6.08 -13.46 -5.94
N ILE A 540 -6.77 -14.50 -6.42
CA ILE A 540 -6.83 -15.79 -5.72
C ILE A 540 -5.43 -16.41 -5.63
N ALA A 541 -4.64 -16.33 -6.71
CA ALA A 541 -3.27 -16.82 -6.70
C ALA A 541 -2.37 -16.02 -5.74
N SER A 542 -2.52 -14.69 -5.65
CA SER A 542 -1.84 -13.87 -4.65
C SER A 542 -2.25 -14.25 -3.22
N GLU A 543 -3.54 -14.48 -2.97
CA GLU A 543 -4.07 -14.88 -1.65
C GLU A 543 -3.52 -16.23 -1.18
N GLU A 544 -3.37 -17.20 -2.09
CA GLU A 544 -2.73 -18.48 -1.80
C GLU A 544 -1.25 -18.32 -1.37
N ILE A 545 -0.53 -17.37 -1.96
CA ILE A 545 0.89 -17.13 -1.67
C ILE A 545 1.06 -16.37 -0.35
N GLU A 546 0.28 -15.31 -0.18
CA GLU A 546 0.39 -14.43 0.99
C GLU A 546 -0.27 -15.04 2.23
N GLY A 547 -1.27 -15.92 2.06
CA GLY A 547 -2.03 -16.53 3.14
C GLY A 547 -3.07 -15.58 3.77
N SER A 548 -3.45 -14.52 3.05
CA SER A 548 -4.40 -13.49 3.49
C SER A 548 -5.33 -13.08 2.35
N THR A 549 -6.59 -12.79 2.65
CA THR A 549 -7.60 -12.33 1.67
C THR A 549 -7.52 -10.83 1.43
N TYR A 550 -7.50 -10.40 0.16
CA TYR A 550 -7.50 -8.97 -0.22
C TYR A 550 -8.93 -8.43 -0.21
N THR A 551 -9.44 -8.08 0.97
CA THR A 551 -10.85 -7.73 1.21
C THR A 551 -11.30 -6.49 0.43
N ASP A 552 -10.44 -5.48 0.33
CA ASP A 552 -10.65 -4.24 -0.42
C ASP A 552 -10.73 -4.47 -1.93
N ARG A 553 -9.78 -5.21 -2.50
CA ARG A 553 -9.77 -5.57 -3.93
C ARG A 553 -10.95 -6.46 -4.28
N ARG A 554 -11.27 -7.47 -3.45
CA ARG A 554 -12.46 -8.32 -3.64
C ARG A 554 -13.75 -7.50 -3.59
N ARG A 555 -13.90 -6.58 -2.64
CA ARG A 555 -15.06 -5.67 -2.56
C ARG A 555 -15.20 -4.82 -3.82
N ASN A 556 -14.10 -4.25 -4.31
CA ASN A 556 -14.09 -3.44 -5.53
C ASN A 556 -14.50 -4.26 -6.76
N LEU A 557 -13.99 -5.49 -6.88
CA LEU A 557 -14.38 -6.42 -7.94
C LEU A 557 -15.86 -6.81 -7.84
N LEU A 558 -16.40 -7.07 -6.65
CA LEU A 558 -17.83 -7.36 -6.45
C LEU A 558 -18.73 -6.18 -6.82
N ILE A 559 -18.35 -4.96 -6.44
CA ILE A 559 -19.07 -3.73 -6.81
C ILE A 559 -19.13 -3.57 -8.33
N TRP A 560 -17.98 -3.75 -9.00
CA TRP A 560 -17.91 -3.70 -10.45
C TRP A 560 -18.77 -4.81 -11.07
N ASN A 561 -18.66 -6.05 -10.57
CA ASN A 561 -19.42 -7.20 -11.06
C ASN A 561 -20.93 -6.97 -10.98
N ARG A 562 -21.44 -6.57 -9.81
CA ARG A 562 -22.87 -6.28 -9.61
C ARG A 562 -23.35 -5.19 -10.55
N GLY A 563 -22.57 -4.12 -10.69
CA GLY A 563 -22.87 -3.06 -11.65
C GLY A 563 -22.96 -3.62 -13.07
N THR A 564 -21.95 -4.37 -13.52
CA THR A 564 -21.90 -4.89 -14.90
C THR A 564 -23.09 -5.79 -15.19
N ARG A 565 -23.53 -6.62 -14.24
CA ARG A 565 -24.77 -7.40 -14.38
C ARG A 565 -26.00 -6.52 -14.54
N ASP A 566 -26.18 -5.51 -13.68
CA ASP A 566 -27.29 -4.54 -13.78
C ASP A 566 -27.33 -3.87 -15.17
N PHE A 567 -26.18 -3.45 -15.66
CA PHE A 567 -26.05 -2.85 -16.98
C PHE A 567 -26.38 -3.81 -18.11
N VAL A 568 -25.87 -5.04 -18.06
CA VAL A 568 -26.14 -6.08 -19.07
C VAL A 568 -27.61 -6.47 -19.07
N CYS A 569 -28.25 -6.61 -17.92
CA CYS A 569 -29.69 -6.88 -17.79
C CYS A 569 -30.52 -5.76 -18.45
N LYS A 570 -30.16 -4.49 -18.21
CA LYS A 570 -30.82 -3.34 -18.85
C LYS A 570 -30.60 -3.33 -20.36
N LEU A 571 -29.38 -3.60 -20.82
CA LEU A 571 -29.06 -3.69 -22.25
C LEU A 571 -29.87 -4.81 -22.93
N ARG A 572 -29.96 -5.98 -22.29
CA ARG A 572 -30.70 -7.15 -22.77
C ARG A 572 -32.19 -6.86 -22.98
N ARG A 573 -32.80 -6.03 -22.12
CA ARG A 573 -34.20 -5.59 -22.25
C ARG A 573 -34.45 -4.63 -23.41
N LEU A 574 -33.42 -3.97 -23.93
CA LEU A 574 -33.55 -3.09 -25.09
C LEU A 574 -33.54 -3.86 -26.43
N ILE A 575 -33.35 -5.18 -26.36
CA ILE A 575 -33.30 -6.10 -27.51
C ILE A 575 -34.54 -6.99 -27.48
N ASP A 576 -35.50 -6.69 -28.36
CA ASP A 576 -36.80 -7.38 -28.41
C ASP A 576 -36.73 -8.80 -28.98
N GLU A 577 -35.78 -9.06 -29.88
CA GLU A 577 -35.63 -10.35 -30.57
C GLU A 577 -34.45 -11.15 -30.04
N GLU A 578 -34.67 -12.45 -29.85
CA GLU A 578 -33.61 -13.40 -29.51
C GLU A 578 -32.66 -13.54 -30.71
N ASN A 579 -31.40 -13.18 -30.50
CA ASN A 579 -30.36 -13.16 -31.53
C ASN A 579 -28.98 -13.51 -30.93
N GLU A 580 -27.96 -13.54 -31.78
CA GLU A 580 -26.58 -13.86 -31.37
C GLU A 580 -26.04 -12.94 -30.26
N TYR A 581 -26.45 -11.65 -30.25
CA TYR A 581 -26.04 -10.69 -29.23
C TYR A 581 -26.68 -10.99 -27.88
N THR A 582 -27.97 -11.34 -27.87
CA THR A 582 -28.64 -11.74 -26.63
C THR A 582 -28.03 -13.00 -26.01
N ALA A 583 -27.65 -13.98 -26.85
CA ALA A 583 -26.96 -15.19 -26.39
C ALA A 583 -25.55 -14.88 -25.85
N ALA A 584 -24.85 -13.91 -26.46
CA ALA A 584 -23.55 -13.45 -25.97
C ALA A 584 -23.67 -12.76 -24.60
N LEU A 585 -24.64 -11.86 -24.42
CA LEU A 585 -24.90 -11.19 -23.15
C LEU A 585 -25.29 -12.19 -22.04
N ASP A 586 -26.13 -13.18 -22.35
CA ASP A 586 -26.51 -14.23 -21.39
C ASP A 586 -25.30 -15.09 -20.98
N LYS A 587 -24.36 -15.34 -21.91
CA LYS A 587 -23.09 -15.99 -21.60
C LYS A 587 -22.21 -15.14 -20.69
N ASP A 588 -22.12 -13.84 -20.94
CA ASP A 588 -21.35 -12.91 -20.11
C ASP A 588 -21.95 -12.79 -18.71
N LEU A 589 -23.29 -12.74 -18.57
CA LEU A 589 -23.98 -12.78 -17.28
C LEU A 589 -23.61 -14.03 -16.49
N LEU A 590 -23.59 -15.19 -17.13
CA LEU A 590 -23.18 -16.43 -16.48
C LEU A 590 -21.70 -16.38 -16.05
N ALA A 591 -20.80 -15.88 -16.89
CA ALA A 591 -19.40 -15.73 -16.55
C ALA A 591 -19.20 -14.78 -15.34
N LEU A 592 -19.95 -13.67 -15.29
CA LEU A 592 -19.96 -12.74 -14.16
C LEU A 592 -20.48 -13.41 -12.88
N GLU A 593 -21.49 -14.28 -12.96
CA GLU A 593 -21.97 -15.04 -11.81
C GLU A 593 -20.88 -15.98 -11.26
N LEU A 594 -20.15 -16.67 -12.13
CA LEU A 594 -19.04 -17.53 -11.70
C LEU A 594 -17.92 -16.72 -11.04
N CYS A 595 -17.61 -15.56 -11.60
CA CYS A 595 -16.65 -14.60 -11.03
C CYS A 595 -17.07 -14.16 -9.62
N ARG A 596 -18.34 -13.79 -9.44
CA ARG A 596 -18.91 -13.41 -8.13
C ARG A 596 -18.80 -14.55 -7.12
N MET A 597 -19.17 -15.77 -7.50
CA MET A 597 -19.11 -16.94 -6.62
C MET A 597 -17.67 -17.31 -6.20
N LYS A 598 -16.66 -16.97 -7.02
CA LYS A 598 -15.24 -17.10 -6.65
C LYS A 598 -14.78 -16.02 -5.66
N LEU A 599 -15.33 -14.81 -5.78
CA LEU A 599 -14.99 -13.66 -4.92
C LEU A 599 -15.68 -13.69 -3.56
N TRP A 600 -16.90 -14.22 -3.49
CA TRP A 600 -17.74 -14.25 -2.30
C TRP A 600 -18.36 -15.64 -2.12
N SER A 601 -18.39 -16.13 -0.88
CA SER A 601 -19.03 -17.40 -0.53
C SER A 601 -19.96 -17.27 0.68
N PRO A 602 -20.97 -18.15 0.83
CA PRO A 602 -21.88 -18.11 1.98
C PRO A 602 -21.20 -18.33 3.33
N LYS A 603 -20.03 -18.97 3.35
CA LYS A 603 -19.34 -19.38 4.58
C LYS A 603 -18.23 -18.42 4.99
N HIS A 604 -17.53 -17.83 4.02
CA HIS A 604 -16.38 -16.97 4.25
C HIS A 604 -16.48 -15.64 3.47
N GLY A 605 -17.71 -15.26 3.11
CA GLY A 605 -18.00 -14.04 2.38
C GLY A 605 -17.67 -12.79 3.19
N ILE A 606 -17.42 -11.70 2.49
CA ILE A 606 -17.25 -10.38 3.11
C ILE A 606 -18.62 -9.93 3.62
N ASP A 607 -18.72 -9.53 4.89
CA ASP A 607 -19.93 -8.95 5.46
C ASP A 607 -20.17 -7.53 4.93
N ASN A 608 -21.42 -7.06 4.96
CA ASN A 608 -21.82 -5.71 4.52
C ASN A 608 -21.54 -5.42 3.03
N VAL A 609 -21.59 -6.44 2.18
CA VAL A 609 -21.73 -6.26 0.73
C VAL A 609 -23.11 -6.72 0.31
N ALA A 610 -23.57 -6.13 -0.79
CA ALA A 610 -24.73 -6.54 -1.57
C ALA A 610 -25.04 -8.04 -1.58
N ASP A 611 -24.03 -8.85 -1.86
CA ASP A 611 -24.15 -10.30 -2.02
C ASP A 611 -24.46 -11.02 -0.70
N PHE A 612 -23.99 -10.47 0.43
CA PHE A 612 -24.34 -10.97 1.76
C PHE A 612 -25.81 -10.71 2.08
N ASP A 613 -26.27 -9.48 1.86
CA ASP A 613 -27.67 -9.10 2.11
C ASP A 613 -28.62 -9.93 1.25
N GLU A 614 -28.31 -10.09 -0.04
CA GLU A 614 -29.07 -10.93 -0.97
C GLU A 614 -29.16 -12.38 -0.49
N PHE A 615 -28.05 -12.96 -0.05
CA PHE A 615 -28.03 -14.34 0.44
C PHE A 615 -28.82 -14.50 1.75
N ALA A 616 -28.66 -13.58 2.69
CA ALA A 616 -29.40 -13.57 3.95
C ALA A 616 -30.92 -13.41 3.73
N GLU A 617 -31.31 -12.60 2.74
CA GLU A 617 -32.70 -12.47 2.31
C GLU A 617 -33.25 -13.79 1.77
N LEU A 618 -32.48 -14.55 0.98
CA LEU A 618 -32.90 -15.87 0.47
C LEU A 618 -33.06 -16.90 1.58
N GLU A 619 -32.15 -16.94 2.56
CA GLU A 619 -32.27 -17.82 3.72
C GLU A 619 -33.51 -17.48 4.54
N THR A 620 -33.75 -16.19 4.78
CA THR A 620 -34.95 -15.70 5.45
C THR A 620 -36.23 -16.08 4.69
N ALA A 621 -36.22 -15.94 3.36
CA ALA A 621 -37.33 -16.32 2.51
C ALA A 621 -37.60 -17.83 2.55
N ARG A 622 -36.57 -18.67 2.66
CA ARG A 622 -36.74 -20.12 2.79
C ARG A 622 -37.36 -20.49 4.14
N ASP A 623 -36.92 -19.84 5.21
CA ASP A 623 -37.28 -20.23 6.57
C ASP A 623 -38.60 -19.59 7.04
N THR A 624 -39.07 -18.52 6.38
CA THR A 624 -40.29 -17.77 6.75
C THR A 624 -41.29 -17.63 5.58
N PRO A 625 -42.21 -18.61 5.38
CA PRO A 625 -43.17 -18.65 4.27
C PRO A 625 -44.00 -17.38 4.06
N GLN A 626 -44.32 -16.65 5.14
CA GLN A 626 -45.16 -15.45 5.09
C GLN A 626 -44.44 -14.25 4.44
N MET A 627 -43.11 -14.19 4.53
CA MET A 627 -42.29 -13.11 3.95
C MET A 627 -41.66 -13.48 2.61
N SER A 628 -41.63 -14.78 2.27
CA SER A 628 -40.96 -15.32 1.09
C SER A 628 -41.37 -14.61 -0.19
N ARG A 629 -42.68 -14.44 -0.45
CA ARG A 629 -43.15 -13.80 -1.70
C ARG A 629 -42.65 -12.36 -1.82
N GLN A 630 -42.74 -11.57 -0.75
CA GLN A 630 -42.30 -10.18 -0.76
C GLN A 630 -40.80 -10.05 -1.01
N ILE A 631 -39.99 -10.91 -0.37
CA ILE A 631 -38.54 -10.93 -0.55
C ILE A 631 -38.20 -11.36 -1.98
N CYS A 632 -38.73 -12.49 -2.44
CA CYS A 632 -38.44 -13.02 -3.78
C CYS A 632 -38.87 -12.06 -4.90
N THR A 633 -40.04 -11.41 -4.80
CA THR A 633 -40.46 -10.40 -5.79
C THR A 633 -39.51 -9.20 -5.83
N ARG A 634 -38.97 -8.78 -4.68
CA ARG A 634 -37.98 -7.68 -4.62
C ARG A 634 -36.67 -8.08 -5.30
N LEU A 635 -36.16 -9.27 -5.00
CA LEU A 635 -34.93 -9.80 -5.62
C LEU A 635 -35.06 -9.92 -7.15
N LEU A 636 -36.23 -10.35 -7.65
CA LEU A 636 -36.48 -10.45 -9.09
C LEU A 636 -36.63 -9.10 -9.79
N ALA A 637 -37.08 -8.08 -9.07
CA ALA A 637 -37.21 -6.72 -9.56
C ALA A 637 -35.86 -5.98 -9.61
N ASP A 638 -34.86 -6.42 -8.85
CA ASP A 638 -33.51 -5.86 -8.88
C ASP A 638 -32.67 -6.50 -10.01
N ASP A 639 -32.24 -5.67 -10.97
CA ASP A 639 -31.44 -6.06 -12.13
C ASP A 639 -29.99 -6.40 -11.75
N GLY A 640 -29.51 -5.91 -10.59
CA GLY A 640 -28.19 -6.22 -10.04
C GLY A 640 -28.15 -7.53 -9.25
N SER A 641 -29.29 -8.17 -8.99
CA SER A 641 -29.37 -9.45 -8.27
C SER A 641 -28.61 -10.56 -9.00
N SER A 642 -28.02 -11.47 -8.23
CA SER A 642 -27.28 -12.59 -8.76
C SER A 642 -28.16 -13.59 -9.52
N ILE A 643 -27.58 -14.26 -10.52
CA ILE A 643 -28.31 -15.32 -11.24
C ILE A 643 -28.74 -16.40 -10.24
N PHE A 644 -27.86 -16.72 -9.29
CA PHE A 644 -28.17 -17.68 -8.22
C PHE A 644 -29.40 -17.21 -7.43
N ALA A 645 -29.42 -15.97 -6.95
CA ALA A 645 -30.54 -15.46 -6.16
C ALA A 645 -31.84 -15.37 -6.95
N ARG A 646 -31.78 -14.92 -8.21
CA ARG A 646 -32.95 -14.90 -9.10
C ARG A 646 -33.50 -16.30 -9.32
N CYS A 647 -32.64 -17.29 -9.57
CA CYS A 647 -33.06 -18.69 -9.67
C CYS A 647 -33.72 -19.16 -8.37
N CYS A 648 -33.14 -18.89 -7.21
CA CYS A 648 -33.69 -19.29 -5.91
C CYS A 648 -35.04 -18.61 -5.62
N ALA A 649 -35.16 -17.32 -5.96
CA ALA A 649 -36.39 -16.56 -5.81
C ALA A 649 -37.51 -17.08 -6.73
N GLU A 650 -37.21 -17.41 -8.00
CA GLU A 650 -38.16 -18.01 -8.94
C GLU A 650 -38.57 -19.42 -8.50
N ILE A 651 -37.62 -20.25 -8.01
CA ILE A 651 -37.91 -21.56 -7.42
C ILE A 651 -38.88 -21.41 -6.25
N MET A 652 -38.64 -20.46 -5.34
CA MET A 652 -39.48 -20.23 -4.18
C MET A 652 -40.89 -19.77 -4.56
N ILE A 653 -41.03 -18.86 -5.52
CA ILE A 653 -42.34 -18.42 -6.03
C ILE A 653 -43.08 -19.61 -6.66
N CYS A 654 -42.41 -20.41 -7.49
CA CYS A 654 -43.01 -21.60 -8.08
C CYS A 654 -43.43 -22.63 -7.03
N ALA A 655 -42.65 -22.79 -5.95
CA ALA A 655 -43.00 -23.67 -4.84
C ALA A 655 -44.24 -23.18 -4.08
N LEU A 656 -44.36 -21.87 -3.85
CA LEU A 656 -45.56 -21.26 -3.24
C LEU A 656 -46.80 -21.39 -4.13
N ASP A 657 -46.61 -21.33 -5.45
CA ASP A 657 -47.68 -21.43 -6.45
C ASP A 657 -47.87 -22.85 -7.00
N CYS A 658 -47.38 -23.88 -6.28
CA CYS A 658 -47.43 -25.27 -6.76
C CYS A 658 -48.87 -25.81 -6.93
N SER A 659 -49.83 -25.24 -6.21
CA SER A 659 -51.27 -25.59 -6.30
C SER A 659 -52.06 -24.69 -7.26
N VAL A 660 -51.41 -23.79 -8.00
CA VAL A 660 -52.09 -22.92 -8.97
C VAL A 660 -52.14 -23.63 -10.31
N LEU A 661 -53.34 -23.73 -10.91
CA LEU A 661 -53.54 -24.40 -12.21
C LEU A 661 -53.13 -23.53 -13.40
N GLU A 662 -53.36 -22.22 -13.34
CA GLU A 662 -53.04 -21.31 -14.44
C GLU A 662 -51.52 -21.13 -14.58
N GLY A 663 -50.96 -21.36 -15.77
CA GLY A 663 -49.52 -21.16 -16.04
C GLY A 663 -48.60 -22.27 -15.48
N TRP A 664 -49.13 -23.47 -15.21
CA TRP A 664 -48.36 -24.55 -14.56
C TRP A 664 -47.27 -25.14 -15.44
N VAL A 665 -47.46 -25.16 -16.78
CA VAL A 665 -46.48 -25.67 -17.74
C VAL A 665 -45.26 -24.75 -17.75
N GLU A 666 -45.50 -23.45 -17.77
CA GLU A 666 -44.48 -22.41 -17.72
C GLU A 666 -43.67 -22.50 -16.43
N ARG A 667 -44.34 -22.68 -15.27
CA ARG A 667 -43.64 -22.89 -13.98
C ARG A 667 -42.82 -24.18 -13.96
N ARG A 668 -43.33 -25.28 -14.50
CA ARG A 668 -42.60 -26.57 -14.60
C ARG A 668 -41.34 -26.42 -15.46
N ASP A 669 -41.47 -25.73 -16.59
CA ASP A 669 -40.38 -25.54 -17.54
C ASP A 669 -39.34 -24.57 -16.97
N ALA A 670 -39.77 -23.52 -16.27
CA ALA A 670 -38.90 -22.64 -15.50
C ALA A 670 -38.09 -23.40 -14.44
N LEU A 671 -38.75 -24.23 -13.60
CA LEU A 671 -38.08 -25.06 -12.60
C LEU A 671 -37.04 -26.01 -13.24
N THR A 672 -37.35 -26.59 -14.40
CA THR A 672 -36.39 -27.43 -15.13
C THR A 672 -35.16 -26.64 -15.56
N LYS A 673 -35.35 -25.43 -16.12
CA LYS A 673 -34.25 -24.52 -16.47
C LYS A 673 -33.41 -24.10 -15.26
N HIS A 674 -34.03 -23.87 -14.09
CA HIS A 674 -33.30 -23.55 -12.87
C HIS A 674 -32.49 -24.73 -12.33
N ILE A 675 -33.04 -25.96 -12.38
CA ILE A 675 -32.33 -27.18 -12.00
C ILE A 675 -31.08 -27.35 -12.89
N GLU A 676 -31.22 -27.14 -14.20
CA GLU A 676 -30.08 -27.18 -15.13
C GLU A 676 -29.03 -26.11 -14.80
N THR A 677 -29.47 -24.88 -14.49
CA THR A 677 -28.57 -23.77 -14.12
C THR A 677 -27.81 -24.07 -12.82
N LEU A 678 -28.51 -24.54 -11.79
CA LEU A 678 -27.89 -24.95 -10.52
C LEU A 678 -26.94 -26.14 -10.71
N SER A 679 -27.28 -27.10 -11.57
CA SER A 679 -26.41 -28.23 -11.90
C SER A 679 -25.11 -27.76 -12.58
N ARG A 680 -25.16 -26.73 -13.43
CA ARG A 680 -23.95 -26.13 -14.02
C ARG A 680 -23.04 -25.53 -12.95
N PHE A 681 -23.60 -24.84 -11.96
CA PHE A 681 -22.82 -24.33 -10.83
C PHE A 681 -22.22 -25.45 -9.98
N GLN A 682 -22.97 -26.54 -9.78
CA GLN A 682 -22.51 -27.70 -9.02
C GLN A 682 -21.31 -28.39 -9.68
N ILE A 683 -21.32 -28.55 -11.01
CA ILE A 683 -20.21 -29.18 -11.78
C ILE A 683 -18.89 -28.43 -11.60
N LEU A 684 -18.94 -27.11 -11.42
CA LEU A 684 -17.75 -26.27 -11.27
C LEU A 684 -17.09 -26.40 -9.90
N ASN A 685 -17.74 -27.07 -8.94
CA ASN A 685 -17.23 -27.36 -7.60
C ASN A 685 -16.58 -26.15 -6.91
N ILE A 686 -17.26 -25.01 -6.97
CA ILE A 686 -16.78 -23.77 -6.36
C ILE A 686 -16.80 -23.95 -4.83
N PRO A 687 -15.69 -23.69 -4.12
CA PRO A 687 -15.60 -23.85 -2.67
C PRO A 687 -16.77 -23.19 -1.92
N ASP A 688 -17.25 -23.84 -0.86
CA ASP A 688 -18.37 -23.43 0.00
C ASP A 688 -19.77 -23.35 -0.64
N TRP A 689 -19.89 -23.41 -1.98
CA TRP A 689 -21.18 -23.29 -2.66
C TRP A 689 -21.94 -24.62 -2.80
N THR A 690 -21.23 -25.75 -2.81
CA THR A 690 -21.80 -27.07 -3.14
C THR A 690 -23.03 -27.43 -2.31
N THR A 691 -22.94 -27.30 -0.97
CA THR A 691 -24.05 -27.63 -0.07
C THR A 691 -25.27 -26.76 -0.33
N CYS A 692 -25.06 -25.45 -0.51
CA CYS A 692 -26.15 -24.52 -0.75
C CYS A 692 -26.86 -24.78 -2.09
N ILE A 693 -26.08 -24.98 -3.16
CA ILE A 693 -26.62 -25.30 -4.50
C ILE A 693 -27.46 -26.58 -4.45
N MET A 694 -26.97 -27.62 -3.76
CA MET A 694 -27.70 -28.89 -3.63
C MET A 694 -29.04 -28.72 -2.90
N GLN A 695 -29.09 -27.90 -1.84
CA GLN A 695 -30.34 -27.63 -1.11
C GLN A 695 -31.38 -26.98 -2.02
N TRP A 696 -31.00 -25.96 -2.79
CA TRP A 696 -31.91 -25.27 -3.70
C TRP A 696 -32.33 -26.12 -4.89
N ALA A 697 -31.42 -26.95 -5.41
CA ALA A 697 -31.74 -27.92 -6.46
C ALA A 697 -32.76 -28.96 -5.98
N GLN A 698 -32.61 -29.46 -4.74
CA GLN A 698 -33.56 -30.37 -4.13
C GLN A 698 -34.93 -29.73 -3.93
N LEU A 699 -34.98 -28.47 -3.49
CA LEU A 699 -36.24 -27.72 -3.36
C LEU A 699 -36.94 -27.54 -4.72
N ALA A 700 -36.18 -27.22 -5.77
CA ALA A 700 -36.71 -27.08 -7.12
C ALA A 700 -37.29 -28.40 -7.66
N GLU A 701 -36.61 -29.52 -7.41
CA GLU A 701 -37.09 -30.85 -7.77
C GLU A 701 -38.39 -31.22 -7.03
N GLN A 702 -38.45 -30.93 -5.73
CA GLN A 702 -39.66 -31.15 -4.92
C GLN A 702 -40.84 -30.31 -5.44
N ALA A 703 -40.63 -29.02 -5.68
CA ALA A 703 -41.65 -28.12 -6.22
C ALA A 703 -42.15 -28.59 -7.60
N ARG A 704 -41.23 -29.01 -8.48
CA ARG A 704 -41.56 -29.54 -9.81
C ARG A 704 -42.40 -30.80 -9.70
N GLY A 705 -42.02 -31.71 -8.80
CA GLY A 705 -42.76 -32.93 -8.51
C GLY A 705 -44.19 -32.64 -8.03
N LEU A 706 -44.35 -31.67 -7.12
CA LEU A 706 -45.67 -31.24 -6.62
C LEU A 706 -46.55 -30.64 -7.71
N ILE A 707 -46.01 -29.76 -8.56
CA ILE A 707 -46.75 -29.18 -9.70
C ILE A 707 -47.24 -30.29 -10.63
N VAL A 708 -46.37 -31.24 -10.99
CA VAL A 708 -46.72 -32.36 -11.87
C VAL A 708 -47.80 -33.24 -11.22
N GLN A 709 -47.66 -33.57 -9.94
CA GLN A 709 -48.66 -34.38 -9.22
C GLN A 709 -50.01 -33.68 -9.13
N PHE A 710 -50.04 -32.39 -8.79
CA PHE A 710 -51.27 -31.62 -8.62
C PHE A 710 -51.99 -31.38 -9.95
N CYS A 711 -51.25 -31.15 -11.04
CA CYS A 711 -51.82 -30.84 -12.36
C CYS A 711 -52.10 -32.09 -13.22
N GLN A 712 -51.54 -33.26 -12.88
CA GLN A 712 -51.83 -34.54 -13.53
C GLN A 712 -52.79 -35.43 -12.71
N ALA A 713 -53.24 -35.00 -11.54
CA ALA A 713 -54.28 -35.68 -10.79
C ALA A 713 -55.60 -35.70 -11.61
N PRO A 714 -56.31 -36.83 -11.71
CA PRO A 714 -57.60 -36.89 -12.39
C PRO A 714 -58.58 -35.89 -11.77
N VAL A 715 -59.36 -35.18 -12.60
CA VAL A 715 -60.38 -34.18 -12.20
C VAL A 715 -61.58 -34.82 -11.45
N GLU A 716 -61.46 -36.06 -10.98
CA GLU A 716 -62.47 -36.69 -10.13
C GLU A 716 -62.06 -36.53 -8.66
N GLN A 717 -62.79 -35.64 -7.98
CA GLN A 717 -62.78 -35.34 -6.52
C GLN A 717 -62.07 -34.05 -6.12
N THR A 718 -62.75 -32.91 -6.34
CA THR A 718 -62.76 -31.81 -5.36
C THR A 718 -63.97 -30.91 -5.63
N LEU A 719 -65.14 -31.43 -5.26
CA LEU A 719 -66.30 -30.65 -4.83
C LEU A 719 -66.66 -31.20 -3.46
N GLU A 720 -66.01 -30.69 -2.43
CA GLU A 720 -66.53 -30.52 -1.06
C GLU A 720 -65.64 -29.57 -0.26
#